data_AF-A0AA35V041-F1
#
_entry.id   AF-A0AA35V041-F1
#
_cell.length_a   1.000
_cell.length_b   1.000
_cell.length_c   1.000
_cell.angle_alpha   90.00
_cell.angle_beta   90.00
_cell.angle_gamma   90.00
#
_symmetry.space_group_name_H-M   'P 1'
#
loop_
_entity.id
_entity.type
_entity.pdbx_description
1 polymer ?
#
loop_
_entity_poly.entity_id
_entity_poly.type
_entity_poly.pdbx_seq_one_letter_code
_entity_poly.pdbx_strand_id
1 'polypeptide(L)'
;MSGVRTAVWVLFTGLIFIRAEVEGLGVNWGTMATHKMDPKTVVQMMKDNGITKVKLFDAEQSTMSALAGSGIEVMIAIPNDQLLAMNDYSRAKKFVQRNVTRYNFNGGVNIKYVAVGNEPFLTAYNGSNLKTTFPALQNIQNALNEAGHGDTVKATVPSNADVYGSPTDNPVPSAGRFRPDINDQMVQLVQFLAKNNAPFTVNIYPFLSLYGNDDFPVDYAFFDGASQPIVDNGIQYTNVFDANYDTLVSALKAAGFGDMPIIVGEVGWPTDGDKNANINMAYRFYNGLLPRLASNKGTPLRPGGIEVYLFGLIDEDAKSIAPGSFERHWGIFRYDGQPKFAMDISGRGQNSFLVPAQNVRYQEKRWCQFNPDAKDLSKLGENINYACTFADCTPLGYGSSCNGLDANANASYAFNAYFQVQNQDEMACNFQGAIVLSLFASNVEGLGVNWGTKAYHQLPPEKVVQMLKDNEIEKVKLFDADENVLNTFAETNIEVMVAVKNSELEELTNKTKAKHWVKDNVVKHIDHNVKITMVAVGNEPFREDYENMYINSTLLALENIQRALDKLSLGDRIKASVPFNEDIYMTPPWKPFPSAGIFRPEISDQVEDIADFLAKHNAPFIVNIYPFTSVALSDDSYPSDFAFFDGNVGITDDNIDYTNVFDASYDTCVSALKQAGHENMTIIVGEIGWPTDGNILANKTLASRFYKGLLPRLAAKEGTPLRPGHIEVYLFELLDEDAKSILPGNFERHWGIFDYAGQPKFNMSLNGKDENKTLIGVKDVEYQSKKWCVLKAQKSLDKHKLHESLLYACDNADCSAFAEGGSCSGLSSPDKTSYALNAYFQASNQSKDSCDFGGLATEVEIDPSKGYCKFNIQIVPYDPKDSWTRFKSWFSSSHITRAPPVAFTSLALLAMVSLFFF
;
A
#
# COMPACT_ATOMS: atom_id res chain seq x y z
N MET A 1 61.98 -27.96 -21.27
CA MET A 1 61.90 -28.18 -19.81
C MET A 1 61.96 -26.80 -19.14
N SER A 2 60.96 -25.92 -19.18
CA SER A 2 59.55 -25.99 -18.74
C SER A 2 59.39 -26.41 -17.27
N GLY A 3 59.55 -25.42 -16.37
CA GLY A 3 59.16 -25.50 -14.96
C GLY A 3 57.83 -24.76 -14.76
N VAL A 4 56.86 -25.50 -14.26
CA VAL A 4 55.41 -25.22 -14.21
C VAL A 4 55.10 -24.13 -13.17
N ARG A 5 54.32 -23.11 -13.57
CA ARG A 5 53.59 -22.22 -12.65
C ARG A 5 52.12 -22.61 -12.69
N THR A 6 51.63 -23.16 -11.57
CA THR A 6 50.23 -23.54 -11.36
C THR A 6 49.41 -22.27 -11.16
N ALA A 7 48.61 -21.87 -12.16
CA ALA A 7 47.58 -20.85 -12.02
C ALA A 7 46.26 -21.55 -11.67
N VAL A 8 45.78 -21.34 -10.44
CA VAL A 8 44.44 -21.76 -10.01
C VAL A 8 43.45 -20.77 -10.60
N TRP A 9 42.71 -21.20 -11.63
CA TRP A 9 41.53 -20.49 -12.13
C TRP A 9 40.36 -20.80 -11.19
N VAL A 10 40.00 -19.84 -10.34
CA VAL A 10 38.73 -19.87 -9.62
C VAL A 10 37.66 -19.39 -10.61
N LEU A 11 36.90 -20.34 -11.16
CA LEU A 11 35.67 -20.08 -11.91
C LEU A 11 34.65 -19.47 -10.94
N PHE A 12 34.43 -18.17 -11.04
CA PHE A 12 33.26 -17.52 -10.48
C PHE A 12 32.03 -17.97 -11.30
N THR A 13 31.42 -19.08 -10.90
CA THR A 13 30.04 -19.37 -11.30
C THR A 13 29.13 -18.43 -10.53
N GLY A 14 28.85 -17.26 -11.11
CA GLY A 14 27.73 -16.45 -10.67
C GLY A 14 26.47 -17.29 -10.79
N LEU A 15 25.86 -17.62 -9.66
CA LEU A 15 24.48 -18.12 -9.61
C LEU A 15 23.58 -16.99 -10.09
N ILE A 16 23.40 -16.90 -11.40
CA ILE A 16 22.26 -16.22 -11.99
C ILE A 16 21.06 -17.04 -11.53
N PHE A 17 20.26 -16.49 -10.61
CA PHE A 17 18.92 -17.00 -10.37
C PHE A 17 18.11 -16.78 -11.65
N ILE A 18 18.21 -17.71 -12.59
CA ILE A 18 17.29 -17.80 -13.71
C ILE A 18 15.95 -18.17 -13.08
N ARG A 19 15.02 -17.21 -12.99
CA ARG A 19 13.61 -17.53 -12.76
C ARG A 19 13.23 -18.46 -13.89
N ALA A 20 12.88 -19.69 -13.54
CA ALA A 20 12.48 -20.64 -14.55
C ALA A 20 11.07 -20.33 -15.01
N GLU A 21 10.94 -20.16 -16.31
CA GLU A 21 9.71 -19.77 -16.98
C GLU A 21 8.92 -21.01 -17.39
N VAL A 22 7.58 -20.90 -17.44
CA VAL A 22 6.74 -21.90 -18.11
C VAL A 22 6.83 -21.62 -19.60
N GLU A 23 7.56 -22.48 -20.31
CA GLU A 23 7.71 -22.38 -21.76
C GLU A 23 6.32 -22.47 -22.44
N GLY A 24 5.94 -21.42 -23.18
CA GLY A 24 4.66 -21.37 -23.89
C GLY A 24 3.51 -20.64 -23.16
N LEU A 25 3.74 -20.05 -21.98
CA LEU A 25 2.73 -19.24 -21.28
C LEU A 25 2.76 -17.77 -21.72
N GLY A 26 1.59 -17.23 -22.05
CA GLY A 26 1.36 -15.81 -22.32
C GLY A 26 0.15 -15.25 -21.59
N VAL A 27 -0.11 -13.97 -21.81
CA VAL A 27 -1.29 -13.28 -21.25
C VAL A 27 -2.00 -12.49 -22.34
N ASN A 28 -3.31 -12.30 -22.17
CA ASN A 28 -4.09 -11.38 -22.99
C ASN A 28 -4.04 -9.98 -22.37
N TRP A 29 -3.59 -9.00 -23.14
CA TRP A 29 -3.60 -7.60 -22.72
C TRP A 29 -4.75 -6.86 -23.42
N GLY A 30 -5.87 -6.75 -22.71
CA GLY A 30 -6.99 -5.92 -23.08
C GLY A 30 -6.78 -4.46 -22.70
N THR A 31 -7.41 -3.54 -23.44
CA THR A 31 -7.25 -2.09 -23.24
C THR A 31 -8.57 -1.35 -23.11
N MET A 32 -9.68 -2.06 -22.88
CA MET A 32 -10.99 -1.47 -22.62
C MET A 32 -11.10 -1.01 -21.16
N ALA A 33 -10.34 0.03 -20.82
CA ALA A 33 -10.40 0.69 -19.53
C ALA A 33 -10.81 2.17 -19.66
N THR A 34 -11.57 2.67 -18.69
CA THR A 34 -11.96 4.09 -18.60
C THR A 34 -10.74 5.00 -18.40
N HIS A 35 -9.78 4.52 -17.60
CA HIS A 35 -8.45 5.11 -17.42
C HIS A 35 -7.37 4.08 -17.76
N LYS A 36 -6.73 4.25 -18.92
CA LYS A 36 -5.68 3.33 -19.36
C LYS A 36 -4.37 3.62 -18.64
N MET A 37 -3.74 2.57 -18.13
CA MET A 37 -2.35 2.63 -17.67
C MET A 37 -1.40 2.93 -18.84
N ASP A 38 -0.29 3.63 -18.58
CA ASP A 38 0.76 3.85 -19.58
C ASP A 38 1.25 2.48 -20.11
N PRO A 39 1.24 2.26 -21.44
CA PRO A 39 1.69 1.00 -22.02
C PRO A 39 3.08 0.55 -21.61
N LYS A 40 4.02 1.48 -21.35
CA LYS A 40 5.37 1.14 -20.86
C LYS A 40 5.33 0.56 -19.45
N THR A 41 4.45 1.07 -18.59
CA THR A 41 4.25 0.53 -17.24
C THR A 41 3.73 -0.90 -17.32
N VAL A 42 2.76 -1.19 -18.20
CA VAL A 42 2.25 -2.55 -18.39
C VAL A 42 3.32 -3.48 -18.95
N VAL A 43 4.13 -3.03 -19.92
CA VAL A 43 5.26 -3.82 -20.44
C VAL A 43 6.30 -4.10 -19.36
N GLN A 44 6.61 -3.14 -18.50
CA GLN A 44 7.52 -3.34 -17.39
C GLN A 44 6.94 -4.33 -16.37
N MET A 45 5.66 -4.20 -16.02
CA MET A 45 4.97 -5.13 -15.14
C MET A 45 4.99 -6.58 -15.69
N MET A 46 4.80 -6.76 -17.00
CA MET A 46 4.96 -8.08 -17.63
C MET A 46 6.38 -8.63 -17.45
N LYS A 47 7.40 -7.81 -17.67
CA LYS A 47 8.82 -8.22 -17.48
C LYS A 47 9.14 -8.57 -16.04
N ASP A 48 8.67 -7.79 -15.07
CA ASP A 48 8.92 -7.99 -13.64
C ASP A 48 8.32 -9.32 -13.14
N ASN A 49 7.27 -9.79 -13.83
CA ASN A 49 6.60 -11.06 -13.58
C ASN A 49 7.05 -12.20 -14.51
N GLY A 50 8.07 -11.99 -15.35
CA GLY A 50 8.61 -13.02 -16.24
C GLY A 50 7.65 -13.45 -17.37
N ILE A 51 6.71 -12.57 -17.76
CA ILE A 51 5.79 -12.83 -18.86
C ILE A 51 6.49 -12.50 -20.18
N THR A 52 6.62 -13.50 -21.05
CA THR A 52 7.40 -13.41 -22.30
C THR A 52 6.54 -13.45 -23.56
N LYS A 53 5.22 -13.69 -23.44
CA LYS A 53 4.26 -13.66 -24.55
C LYS A 53 3.02 -12.84 -24.23
N VAL A 54 2.50 -12.10 -25.20
CA VAL A 54 1.27 -11.31 -25.06
C VAL A 54 0.39 -11.39 -26.32
N LYS A 55 -0.92 -11.57 -26.12
CA LYS A 55 -1.94 -11.43 -27.17
C LYS A 55 -2.68 -10.11 -26.97
N LEU A 56 -2.72 -9.29 -28.02
CA LEU A 56 -3.47 -8.04 -28.11
C LEU A 56 -4.79 -8.28 -28.87
N PHE A 57 -5.76 -7.39 -28.64
CA PHE A 57 -7.07 -7.41 -29.34
C PHE A 57 -7.13 -6.41 -30.50
N ASP A 58 -6.06 -5.64 -30.71
CA ASP A 58 -5.86 -4.75 -31.84
C ASP A 58 -4.35 -4.66 -32.17
N ALA A 59 -3.96 -3.61 -32.90
CA ALA A 59 -2.56 -3.26 -33.17
C ALA A 59 -2.33 -1.75 -32.95
N GLU A 60 -2.83 -1.23 -31.82
CA GLU A 60 -2.72 0.19 -31.46
C GLU A 60 -1.24 0.63 -31.37
N GLN A 61 -0.95 1.83 -31.89
CA GLN A 61 0.42 2.29 -32.09
C GLN A 61 1.17 2.50 -30.77
N SER A 62 0.54 3.04 -29.73
CA SER A 62 1.19 3.27 -28.43
C SER A 62 1.57 1.96 -27.73
N THR A 63 0.68 0.97 -27.74
CA THR A 63 0.95 -0.38 -27.23
C THR A 63 2.09 -1.05 -27.99
N MET A 64 2.04 -1.04 -29.33
CA MET A 64 3.10 -1.62 -30.17
C MET A 64 4.45 -0.90 -29.99
N SER A 65 4.43 0.43 -29.82
CA SER A 65 5.65 1.20 -29.56
C SER A 65 6.27 0.89 -28.20
N ALA A 66 5.46 0.62 -27.17
CA ALA A 66 5.95 0.22 -25.86
C ALA A 66 6.52 -1.21 -25.85
N LEU A 67 5.98 -2.11 -26.67
CA LEU A 67 6.48 -3.48 -26.84
C LEU A 67 7.78 -3.55 -27.66
N ALA A 68 8.11 -2.52 -28.45
CA ALA A 68 9.33 -2.51 -29.24
C ALA A 68 10.57 -2.58 -28.34
N GLY A 69 11.48 -3.51 -28.64
CA GLY A 69 12.71 -3.74 -27.86
C GLY A 69 12.46 -4.44 -26.51
N SER A 70 11.23 -4.85 -26.21
CA SER A 70 10.90 -5.55 -24.96
C SER A 70 11.40 -6.99 -24.93
N GLY A 71 11.50 -7.63 -26.11
CA GLY A 71 11.75 -9.06 -26.24
C GLY A 71 10.48 -9.94 -26.12
N ILE A 72 9.35 -9.37 -25.68
CA ILE A 72 8.08 -10.07 -25.53
C ILE A 72 7.54 -10.46 -26.90
N GLU A 73 7.14 -11.73 -27.04
CA GLU A 73 6.49 -12.27 -28.23
C GLU A 73 5.04 -11.77 -28.32
N VAL A 74 4.61 -11.33 -29.51
CA VAL A 74 3.31 -10.65 -29.69
C VAL A 74 2.43 -11.36 -30.72
N MET A 75 1.19 -11.66 -30.32
CA MET A 75 0.07 -11.90 -31.22
C MET A 75 -0.76 -10.63 -31.32
N ILE A 76 -0.78 -9.97 -32.49
CA ILE A 76 -1.64 -8.81 -32.74
C ILE A 76 -2.98 -9.27 -33.33
N ALA A 77 -4.04 -8.47 -33.20
CA ALA A 77 -5.34 -8.85 -33.72
C ALA A 77 -5.97 -7.83 -34.68
N ILE A 78 -6.86 -8.34 -35.52
CA ILE A 78 -7.77 -7.59 -36.37
C ILE A 78 -9.16 -7.74 -35.74
N PRO A 79 -9.76 -6.67 -35.20
CA PRO A 79 -11.08 -6.74 -34.61
C PRO A 79 -12.16 -7.17 -35.62
N ASN A 80 -13.25 -7.77 -35.13
CA ASN A 80 -14.31 -8.34 -36.00
C ASN A 80 -14.93 -7.31 -36.96
N ASP A 81 -15.08 -6.05 -36.54
CA ASP A 81 -15.63 -4.96 -37.36
C ASP A 81 -14.73 -4.58 -38.55
N GLN A 82 -13.44 -4.97 -38.52
CA GLN A 82 -12.50 -4.76 -39.63
C GLN A 82 -12.40 -5.92 -40.61
N LEU A 83 -13.01 -7.08 -40.32
CA LEU A 83 -12.91 -8.28 -41.18
C LEU A 83 -13.40 -8.00 -42.61
N LEU A 84 -14.54 -7.31 -42.76
CA LEU A 84 -15.05 -6.96 -44.08
C LEU A 84 -14.08 -6.08 -44.86
N ALA A 85 -13.41 -5.14 -44.19
CA ALA A 85 -12.43 -4.26 -44.83
C ALA A 85 -11.18 -5.02 -45.28
N MET A 86 -10.80 -6.11 -44.60
CA MET A 86 -9.66 -6.95 -44.97
C MET A 86 -9.95 -7.86 -46.17
N ASN A 87 -11.21 -7.96 -46.64
CA ASN A 87 -11.53 -8.61 -47.91
C ASN A 87 -10.99 -7.83 -49.12
N ASP A 88 -10.71 -6.53 -48.96
CA ASP A 88 -9.90 -5.78 -49.94
C ASP A 88 -8.42 -6.07 -49.70
N TYR A 89 -7.79 -6.73 -50.67
CA TYR A 89 -6.37 -7.09 -50.60
C TYR A 89 -5.45 -5.87 -50.43
N SER A 90 -5.78 -4.73 -51.03
CA SER A 90 -5.00 -3.49 -50.85
C SER A 90 -5.07 -2.99 -49.41
N ARG A 91 -6.21 -3.18 -48.73
CA ARG A 91 -6.38 -2.84 -47.32
C ARG A 91 -5.61 -3.79 -46.41
N ALA A 92 -5.63 -5.09 -46.70
CA ALA A 92 -4.83 -6.10 -46.01
C ALA A 92 -3.33 -5.83 -46.13
N LYS A 93 -2.82 -5.46 -47.31
CA LYS A 93 -1.43 -5.04 -47.50
C LYS A 93 -1.06 -3.82 -46.67
N LYS A 94 -1.94 -2.81 -46.62
CA LYS A 94 -1.74 -1.64 -45.75
C LYS A 94 -1.74 -2.00 -44.27
N PHE A 95 -2.56 -2.96 -43.84
CA PHE A 95 -2.52 -3.48 -42.46
C PHE A 95 -1.17 -4.11 -42.16
N VAL A 96 -0.71 -5.06 -42.98
CA VAL A 96 0.59 -5.73 -42.81
C VAL A 96 1.73 -4.71 -42.81
N GLN A 97 1.74 -3.78 -43.75
CA GLN A 97 2.77 -2.73 -43.81
C GLN A 97 2.82 -1.89 -42.52
N ARG A 98 1.66 -1.46 -42.02
CA ARG A 98 1.58 -0.54 -40.86
C ARG A 98 1.82 -1.22 -39.52
N ASN A 99 1.36 -2.45 -39.36
CA ASN A 99 1.26 -3.12 -38.06
C ASN A 99 2.26 -4.27 -37.91
N VAL A 100 2.82 -4.78 -39.01
CA VAL A 100 3.83 -5.84 -38.99
C VAL A 100 5.16 -5.30 -39.52
N THR A 101 5.23 -4.91 -40.78
CA THR A 101 6.50 -4.50 -41.43
C THR A 101 7.13 -3.29 -40.75
N ARG A 102 6.34 -2.28 -40.35
CA ARG A 102 6.82 -1.08 -39.64
C ARG A 102 7.57 -1.41 -38.34
N TYR A 103 7.21 -2.49 -37.67
CA TYR A 103 7.81 -2.91 -36.40
C TYR A 103 8.85 -4.02 -36.56
N ASN A 104 9.10 -4.47 -37.79
CA ASN A 104 10.08 -5.51 -38.09
C ASN A 104 11.46 -4.88 -38.41
N PHE A 105 12.14 -4.41 -37.36
CA PHE A 105 13.51 -3.91 -37.40
C PHE A 105 14.27 -4.35 -36.14
N ASN A 106 15.59 -4.18 -36.10
CA ASN A 106 16.38 -4.54 -34.91
C ASN A 106 15.97 -3.69 -33.70
N GLY A 107 15.51 -4.33 -32.63
CA GLY A 107 14.88 -3.64 -31.49
C GLY A 107 13.41 -3.27 -31.72
N GLY A 108 12.76 -3.83 -32.73
CA GLY A 108 11.32 -3.72 -32.99
C GLY A 108 10.48 -4.68 -32.14
N VAL A 109 9.27 -5.00 -32.60
CA VAL A 109 8.33 -5.90 -31.90
C VAL A 109 8.48 -7.33 -32.41
N ASN A 110 8.57 -8.31 -31.50
CA ASN A 110 8.66 -9.73 -31.86
C ASN A 110 7.28 -10.31 -32.18
N ILE A 111 6.72 -9.96 -33.33
CA ILE A 111 5.39 -10.42 -33.76
C ILE A 111 5.50 -11.85 -34.30
N LYS A 112 4.64 -12.76 -33.82
CA LYS A 112 4.53 -14.15 -34.33
C LYS A 112 3.23 -14.45 -35.04
N TYR A 113 2.14 -13.84 -34.57
CA TYR A 113 0.82 -14.18 -35.05
C TYR A 113 -0.01 -12.93 -35.34
N VAL A 114 -0.85 -13.05 -36.36
CA VAL A 114 -1.95 -12.11 -36.62
C VAL A 114 -3.26 -12.86 -36.42
N ALA A 115 -3.96 -12.56 -35.33
CA ALA A 115 -5.30 -13.05 -35.05
C ALA A 115 -6.32 -12.30 -35.92
N VAL A 116 -6.93 -13.01 -36.88
CA VAL A 116 -7.91 -12.44 -37.82
C VAL A 116 -9.31 -12.65 -37.26
N GLY A 117 -9.79 -11.66 -36.52
CA GLY A 117 -11.03 -11.72 -35.74
C GLY A 117 -10.82 -12.20 -34.31
N ASN A 118 -11.82 -11.99 -33.47
CA ASN A 118 -11.94 -12.58 -32.14
C ASN A 118 -13.23 -13.38 -32.08
N GLU A 119 -13.13 -14.71 -32.07
CA GLU A 119 -14.27 -15.64 -32.07
C GLU A 119 -15.32 -15.35 -33.17
N PRO A 120 -14.92 -15.12 -34.44
CA PRO A 120 -15.85 -14.63 -35.45
C PRO A 120 -17.00 -15.60 -35.78
N PHE A 121 -16.84 -16.89 -35.46
CA PHE A 121 -17.82 -17.96 -35.69
C PHE A 121 -18.74 -18.23 -34.49
N LEU A 122 -18.64 -17.42 -33.43
CA LEU A 122 -19.45 -17.54 -32.22
C LEU A 122 -20.93 -17.50 -32.57
N THR A 123 -21.70 -18.46 -32.05
CA THR A 123 -23.13 -18.62 -32.31
C THR A 123 -23.91 -17.35 -31.97
N ALA A 124 -23.50 -16.65 -30.90
CA ALA A 124 -24.10 -15.38 -30.47
C ALA A 124 -24.00 -14.24 -31.50
N TYR A 125 -23.07 -14.30 -32.46
CA TYR A 125 -22.97 -13.33 -33.55
C TYR A 125 -23.94 -13.60 -34.70
N ASN A 126 -24.76 -14.66 -34.62
CA ASN A 126 -25.82 -14.99 -35.58
C ASN A 126 -25.34 -14.94 -37.05
N GLY A 127 -24.14 -15.46 -37.28
CA GLY A 127 -23.55 -15.57 -38.61
C GLY A 127 -22.94 -14.30 -39.21
N SER A 128 -22.83 -13.20 -38.44
CA SER A 128 -22.38 -11.88 -38.95
C SER A 128 -21.01 -11.90 -39.66
N ASN A 129 -20.08 -12.77 -39.23
CA ASN A 129 -18.72 -12.81 -39.77
C ASN A 129 -18.41 -14.04 -40.66
N LEU A 130 -19.41 -14.89 -40.96
CA LEU A 130 -19.18 -16.15 -41.69
C LEU A 130 -18.59 -15.94 -43.10
N LYS A 131 -18.99 -14.85 -43.77
CA LYS A 131 -18.59 -14.55 -45.15
C LYS A 131 -17.32 -13.69 -45.25
N THR A 132 -16.90 -13.08 -44.16
CA THR A 132 -15.80 -12.10 -44.13
C THR A 132 -14.52 -12.68 -43.57
N THR A 133 -14.61 -13.60 -42.61
CA THR A 133 -13.44 -14.12 -41.87
C THR A 133 -12.45 -14.85 -42.77
N PHE A 134 -12.91 -15.83 -43.57
CA PHE A 134 -12.01 -16.64 -44.38
C PHE A 134 -11.29 -15.84 -45.48
N PRO A 135 -11.97 -14.99 -46.28
CA PRO A 135 -11.26 -14.13 -47.23
C PRO A 135 -10.28 -13.15 -46.56
N ALA A 136 -10.62 -12.60 -45.39
CA ALA A 136 -9.70 -11.76 -44.62
C ALA A 136 -8.44 -12.54 -44.19
N LEU A 137 -8.60 -13.76 -43.68
CA LEU A 137 -7.49 -14.65 -43.32
C LEU A 137 -6.56 -14.91 -44.51
N GLN A 138 -7.14 -15.24 -45.67
CA GLN A 138 -6.39 -15.47 -46.90
C GLN A 138 -5.60 -14.22 -47.31
N ASN A 139 -6.25 -13.06 -47.33
CA ASN A 139 -5.63 -11.81 -47.72
C ASN A 139 -4.50 -11.40 -46.79
N ILE A 140 -4.66 -11.56 -45.47
CA ILE A 140 -3.63 -11.22 -44.49
C ILE A 140 -2.43 -12.15 -44.63
N GLN A 141 -2.62 -13.47 -44.73
CA GLN A 141 -1.50 -14.39 -44.92
C GLN A 141 -0.78 -14.14 -46.26
N ASN A 142 -1.53 -13.87 -47.34
CA ASN A 142 -0.94 -13.53 -48.64
C ASN A 142 -0.14 -12.22 -48.58
N ALA A 143 -0.66 -11.20 -47.88
CA ALA A 143 0.04 -9.94 -47.68
C ALA A 143 1.31 -10.10 -46.81
N LEU A 144 1.29 -10.98 -45.80
CA LEU A 144 2.48 -11.36 -45.03
C LEU A 144 3.53 -12.04 -45.91
N ASN A 145 3.10 -12.96 -46.78
CA ASN A 145 3.97 -13.63 -47.75
C ASN A 145 4.59 -12.61 -48.73
N GLU A 146 3.78 -11.71 -49.31
CA GLU A 146 4.23 -10.66 -50.24
C GLU A 146 5.22 -9.69 -49.58
N ALA A 147 5.04 -9.39 -48.29
CA ALA A 147 5.93 -8.54 -47.51
C ALA A 147 7.22 -9.25 -47.03
N GLY A 148 7.38 -10.55 -47.30
CA GLY A 148 8.54 -11.33 -46.86
C GLY A 148 8.53 -11.71 -45.37
N HIS A 149 7.36 -11.72 -44.73
CA HIS A 149 7.18 -12.09 -43.32
C HIS A 149 6.45 -13.43 -43.15
N GLY A 150 5.98 -14.04 -44.23
CA GLY A 150 5.15 -15.25 -44.23
C GLY A 150 5.75 -16.46 -43.54
N ASP A 151 7.08 -16.58 -43.47
CA ASP A 151 7.76 -17.69 -42.81
C ASP A 151 7.87 -17.50 -41.28
N THR A 152 7.85 -16.26 -40.80
CA THR A 152 8.06 -15.91 -39.39
C THR A 152 6.80 -15.43 -38.68
N VAL A 153 5.80 -14.94 -39.43
CA VAL A 153 4.53 -14.44 -38.92
C VAL A 153 3.38 -15.18 -39.59
N LYS A 154 2.51 -15.80 -38.79
CA LYS A 154 1.37 -16.60 -39.28
C LYS A 154 0.04 -15.95 -38.96
N ALA A 155 -0.87 -15.90 -39.93
CA ALA A 155 -2.25 -15.52 -39.69
C ALA A 155 -3.04 -16.72 -39.14
N THR A 156 -3.83 -16.50 -38.09
CA THR A 156 -4.69 -17.52 -37.45
C THR A 156 -6.04 -16.90 -37.11
N VAL A 157 -7.01 -17.71 -36.70
CA VAL A 157 -8.34 -17.25 -36.28
C VAL A 157 -8.64 -17.80 -34.89
N PRO A 158 -8.52 -16.99 -33.83
CA PRO A 158 -8.98 -17.37 -32.49
C PRO A 158 -10.48 -17.70 -32.53
N SER A 159 -10.81 -18.96 -32.29
CA SER A 159 -12.18 -19.47 -32.33
C SER A 159 -12.62 -19.88 -30.92
N ASN A 160 -13.84 -19.53 -30.52
CA ASN A 160 -14.39 -20.06 -29.28
C ASN A 160 -14.53 -21.60 -29.37
N ALA A 161 -14.49 -22.30 -28.25
CA ALA A 161 -14.76 -23.74 -28.22
C ALA A 161 -16.17 -24.12 -28.73
N ASP A 162 -17.08 -23.16 -28.91
CA ASP A 162 -18.41 -23.38 -29.52
C ASP A 162 -18.40 -23.82 -30.99
N VAL A 163 -17.26 -23.73 -31.69
CA VAL A 163 -17.15 -24.12 -33.10
C VAL A 163 -17.04 -25.63 -33.29
N TYR A 164 -16.85 -26.39 -32.22
CA TYR A 164 -16.83 -27.85 -32.22
C TYR A 164 -17.61 -28.40 -31.02
N GLY A 165 -17.96 -29.67 -31.10
CA GLY A 165 -18.62 -30.38 -30.01
C GLY A 165 -18.79 -31.84 -30.31
N SER A 166 -19.27 -32.58 -29.32
CA SER A 166 -19.67 -33.96 -29.47
C SER A 166 -21.17 -34.04 -29.77
N PRO A 167 -21.62 -35.00 -30.60
CA PRO A 167 -23.04 -35.25 -30.83
C PRO A 167 -23.79 -35.50 -29.51
N THR A 168 -25.04 -35.03 -29.41
CA THR A 168 -25.85 -35.16 -28.18
C THR A 168 -26.13 -36.61 -27.79
N ASP A 169 -26.17 -37.51 -28.78
CA ASP A 169 -26.34 -38.96 -28.59
C ASP A 169 -25.03 -39.68 -28.24
N ASN A 170 -23.88 -39.00 -28.33
CA ASN A 170 -22.58 -39.52 -27.94
C ASN A 170 -21.66 -38.40 -27.40
N PRO A 171 -21.95 -37.85 -26.20
CA PRO A 171 -21.30 -36.65 -25.68
C PRO A 171 -19.92 -36.94 -25.05
N VAL A 172 -19.00 -37.50 -25.85
CA VAL A 172 -17.63 -37.84 -25.43
C VAL A 172 -16.57 -37.23 -26.34
N PRO A 173 -15.36 -36.91 -25.85
CA PRO A 173 -14.35 -36.18 -26.64
C PRO A 173 -13.97 -36.81 -28.00
N SER A 174 -13.88 -38.14 -28.09
CA SER A 174 -13.53 -38.88 -29.32
C SER A 174 -14.56 -38.73 -30.44
N ALA A 175 -15.78 -38.34 -30.10
CA ALA A 175 -16.85 -38.04 -31.04
C ALA A 175 -16.80 -36.60 -31.56
N GLY A 176 -15.84 -35.78 -31.11
CA GLY A 176 -15.75 -34.35 -31.46
C GLY A 176 -15.75 -34.09 -32.97
N ARG A 177 -16.59 -33.17 -33.42
CA ARG A 177 -16.70 -32.68 -34.81
C ARG A 177 -16.86 -31.16 -34.80
N PHE A 178 -16.53 -30.50 -35.91
CA PHE A 178 -16.93 -29.12 -36.10
C PHE A 178 -18.46 -29.02 -36.17
N ARG A 179 -18.99 -27.89 -35.73
CA ARG A 179 -20.43 -27.64 -35.68
C ARG A 179 -21.04 -27.76 -37.08
N PRO A 180 -22.17 -28.45 -37.27
CA PRO A 180 -22.68 -28.79 -38.60
C PRO A 180 -22.96 -27.61 -39.53
N ASP A 181 -23.42 -26.47 -39.00
CA ASP A 181 -23.76 -25.24 -39.74
C ASP A 181 -22.54 -24.52 -40.33
N ILE A 182 -21.35 -24.76 -39.79
CA ILE A 182 -20.08 -24.14 -40.23
C ILE A 182 -19.00 -25.15 -40.59
N ASN A 183 -19.32 -26.45 -40.65
CA ASN A 183 -18.35 -27.52 -40.85
C ASN A 183 -17.48 -27.29 -42.08
N ASP A 184 -18.09 -26.97 -43.23
CA ASP A 184 -17.36 -26.80 -44.49
C ASP A 184 -16.41 -25.59 -44.43
N GLN A 185 -16.85 -24.49 -43.80
CA GLN A 185 -16.04 -23.30 -43.57
C GLN A 185 -14.86 -23.59 -42.63
N MET A 186 -15.10 -24.35 -41.54
CA MET A 186 -14.03 -24.74 -40.61
C MET A 186 -13.02 -25.68 -41.27
N VAL A 187 -13.47 -26.64 -42.07
CA VAL A 187 -12.58 -27.51 -42.85
C VAL A 187 -11.74 -26.69 -43.84
N GLN A 188 -12.33 -25.73 -44.56
CA GLN A 188 -11.60 -24.83 -45.45
C GLN A 188 -10.56 -23.97 -44.71
N LEU A 189 -10.93 -23.44 -43.54
CA LEU A 189 -10.04 -22.67 -42.67
C LEU A 189 -8.86 -23.51 -42.22
N VAL A 190 -9.10 -24.71 -41.68
CA VAL A 190 -8.07 -25.64 -41.22
C VAL A 190 -7.15 -26.05 -42.38
N GLN A 191 -7.70 -26.39 -43.55
CA GLN A 191 -6.90 -26.67 -44.76
C GLN A 191 -5.97 -25.51 -45.12
N PHE A 192 -6.45 -24.27 -45.03
CA PHE A 192 -5.66 -23.08 -45.30
C PHE A 192 -4.56 -22.85 -44.26
N LEU A 193 -4.86 -23.02 -42.97
CA LEU A 193 -3.87 -22.92 -41.90
C LEU A 193 -2.75 -23.96 -42.08
N ALA A 194 -3.12 -25.22 -42.34
CA ALA A 194 -2.17 -26.31 -42.58
C ALA A 194 -1.26 -26.01 -43.78
N LYS A 195 -1.82 -25.53 -44.89
CA LYS A 195 -1.05 -25.16 -46.09
C LYS A 195 0.02 -24.09 -45.80
N ASN A 196 -0.21 -23.23 -44.81
CA ASN A 196 0.68 -22.12 -44.47
C ASN A 196 1.52 -22.38 -43.21
N ASN A 197 1.50 -23.60 -42.65
CA ASN A 197 2.13 -23.94 -41.37
C ASN A 197 1.68 -22.99 -40.23
N ALA A 198 0.40 -22.64 -40.21
CA ALA A 198 -0.20 -21.82 -39.17
C ALA A 198 -0.95 -22.70 -38.15
N PRO A 199 -0.94 -22.35 -36.85
CA PRO A 199 -1.66 -23.09 -35.82
C PRO A 199 -3.16 -22.80 -35.84
N PHE A 200 -3.95 -23.73 -35.33
CA PHE A 200 -5.33 -23.48 -34.94
C PHE A 200 -5.36 -22.78 -33.58
N THR A 201 -6.02 -21.63 -33.47
CA THR A 201 -6.14 -20.92 -32.19
C THR A 201 -7.54 -21.10 -31.63
N VAL A 202 -7.64 -21.56 -30.39
CA VAL A 202 -8.92 -21.82 -29.71
C VAL A 202 -8.98 -21.10 -28.36
N ASN A 203 -10.14 -20.56 -28.00
CA ASN A 203 -10.40 -20.01 -26.67
C ASN A 203 -11.22 -21.04 -25.87
N ILE A 204 -10.71 -21.45 -24.70
CA ILE A 204 -11.32 -22.49 -23.86
C ILE A 204 -11.61 -21.91 -22.47
N TYR A 205 -12.90 -21.86 -22.12
CA TYR A 205 -13.37 -21.24 -20.88
C TYR A 205 -14.17 -22.22 -20.01
N PRO A 206 -13.52 -22.98 -19.10
CA PRO A 206 -14.22 -23.83 -18.14
C PRO A 206 -15.27 -23.09 -17.31
N PHE A 207 -15.01 -21.83 -16.95
CA PHE A 207 -15.96 -20.95 -16.26
C PHE A 207 -17.31 -20.84 -17.00
N LEU A 208 -17.31 -20.72 -18.34
CA LEU A 208 -18.55 -20.57 -19.10
C LEU A 208 -19.45 -21.81 -19.05
N SER A 209 -18.90 -22.99 -18.76
CA SER A 209 -19.70 -24.20 -18.53
C SER A 209 -20.53 -24.11 -17.24
N LEU A 210 -19.99 -23.47 -16.19
CA LEU A 210 -20.73 -23.20 -14.94
C LEU A 210 -21.73 -22.07 -15.10
N TYR A 211 -21.37 -21.03 -15.85
CA TYR A 211 -22.25 -19.90 -16.10
C TYR A 211 -23.46 -20.30 -16.96
N GLY A 212 -23.26 -21.13 -17.99
CA GLY A 212 -24.31 -21.55 -18.91
C GLY A 212 -25.19 -22.70 -18.43
N ASN A 213 -24.79 -23.43 -17.38
CA ASN A 213 -25.51 -24.59 -16.88
C ASN A 213 -25.33 -24.75 -15.35
N ASP A 214 -26.40 -24.47 -14.59
CA ASP A 214 -26.42 -24.59 -13.14
C ASP A 214 -26.22 -26.03 -12.63
N ASP A 215 -26.49 -27.05 -13.46
CA ASP A 215 -26.27 -28.46 -13.14
C ASP A 215 -24.86 -28.96 -13.51
N PHE A 216 -24.00 -28.09 -14.06
CA PHE A 216 -22.64 -28.48 -14.42
C PHE A 216 -21.82 -28.81 -13.16
N PRO A 217 -21.12 -29.95 -13.10
CA PRO A 217 -20.36 -30.33 -11.91
C PRO A 217 -19.22 -29.34 -11.62
N VAL A 218 -19.32 -28.59 -10.52
CA VAL A 218 -18.35 -27.55 -10.12
C VAL A 218 -16.91 -28.06 -10.15
N ASP A 219 -16.65 -29.22 -9.54
CA ASP A 219 -15.29 -29.79 -9.48
C ASP A 219 -14.74 -30.20 -10.84
N TYR A 220 -15.60 -30.47 -11.83
CA TYR A 220 -15.17 -30.79 -13.19
C TYR A 220 -14.63 -29.58 -13.96
N ALA A 221 -14.90 -28.36 -13.48
CA ALA A 221 -14.33 -27.14 -14.05
C ALA A 221 -12.86 -26.92 -13.64
N PHE A 222 -12.34 -27.66 -12.65
CA PHE A 222 -11.01 -27.48 -12.07
C PHE A 222 -10.07 -28.68 -12.31
N PHE A 223 -8.79 -28.51 -12.02
CA PHE A 223 -7.73 -29.48 -12.35
C PHE A 223 -7.34 -30.44 -11.22
N ASP A 224 -7.93 -30.29 -10.03
CA ASP A 224 -7.77 -31.20 -8.89
C ASP A 224 -8.55 -32.52 -9.04
N GLY A 225 -9.48 -32.56 -10.01
CA GLY A 225 -10.07 -33.78 -10.55
C GLY A 225 -11.45 -34.08 -9.98
N ALA A 226 -12.45 -34.21 -10.86
CA ALA A 226 -13.81 -34.60 -10.48
C ALA A 226 -13.89 -36.07 -10.05
N SER A 227 -14.76 -36.33 -9.08
CA SER A 227 -15.04 -37.69 -8.58
C SER A 227 -15.75 -38.59 -9.60
N GLN A 228 -16.41 -38.00 -10.60
CA GLN A 228 -17.10 -38.68 -11.69
C GLN A 228 -16.52 -38.22 -13.05
N PRO A 229 -15.44 -38.85 -13.55
CA PRO A 229 -14.85 -38.49 -14.82
C PRO A 229 -15.72 -38.93 -16.01
N ILE A 230 -15.61 -38.23 -17.13
CA ILE A 230 -16.09 -38.74 -18.42
C ILE A 230 -15.12 -39.83 -18.88
N VAL A 231 -15.64 -41.04 -19.10
CA VAL A 231 -14.87 -42.17 -19.60
C VAL A 231 -15.15 -42.38 -21.08
N ASP A 232 -14.12 -42.27 -21.91
CA ASP A 232 -14.21 -42.36 -23.36
C ASP A 232 -13.11 -43.26 -23.90
N ASN A 233 -13.48 -44.43 -24.44
CA ASN A 233 -12.55 -45.44 -24.95
C ASN A 233 -11.42 -45.81 -23.95
N GLY A 234 -11.73 -45.81 -22.66
CA GLY A 234 -10.77 -46.10 -21.58
C GLY A 234 -9.94 -44.90 -21.11
N ILE A 235 -10.05 -43.73 -21.75
CA ILE A 235 -9.47 -42.48 -21.28
C ILE A 235 -10.44 -41.84 -20.28
N GLN A 236 -9.90 -41.44 -19.13
CA GLN A 236 -10.67 -40.72 -18.10
C GLN A 236 -10.35 -39.24 -18.17
N TYR A 237 -11.35 -38.44 -18.47
CA TYR A 237 -11.28 -36.99 -18.39
C TYR A 237 -11.84 -36.55 -17.05
N THR A 238 -10.98 -36.07 -16.16
CA THR A 238 -11.33 -35.62 -14.80
C THR A 238 -11.58 -34.12 -14.72
N ASN A 239 -11.34 -33.37 -15.79
CA ASN A 239 -11.62 -31.94 -15.91
C ASN A 239 -12.08 -31.58 -17.33
N VAL A 240 -12.85 -30.51 -17.45
CA VAL A 240 -13.45 -30.07 -18.71
C VAL A 240 -12.43 -29.47 -19.68
N PHE A 241 -11.34 -28.87 -19.19
CA PHE A 241 -10.30 -28.33 -20.08
C PHE A 241 -9.68 -29.43 -20.94
N ASP A 242 -9.25 -30.54 -20.33
CA ASP A 242 -8.68 -31.68 -21.05
C ASP A 242 -9.71 -32.29 -22.02
N ALA A 243 -10.96 -32.46 -21.58
CA ALA A 243 -12.03 -33.01 -22.43
C ALA A 243 -12.35 -32.11 -23.63
N ASN A 244 -12.45 -30.80 -23.40
CA ASN A 244 -12.77 -29.83 -24.44
C ASN A 244 -11.64 -29.73 -25.47
N TYR A 245 -10.39 -29.67 -25.03
CA TYR A 245 -9.22 -29.67 -25.90
C TYR A 245 -9.15 -30.95 -26.74
N ASP A 246 -9.36 -32.13 -26.15
CA ASP A 246 -9.32 -33.40 -26.88
C ASP A 246 -10.55 -33.60 -27.79
N THR A 247 -11.65 -32.89 -27.54
CA THR A 247 -12.78 -32.78 -28.48
C THR A 247 -12.35 -32.01 -29.73
N LEU A 248 -11.59 -30.91 -29.60
CA LEU A 248 -11.00 -30.21 -30.75
C LEU A 248 -10.01 -31.08 -31.51
N VAL A 249 -9.13 -31.80 -30.81
CA VAL A 249 -8.18 -32.73 -31.44
C VAL A 249 -8.92 -33.76 -32.29
N SER A 250 -10.03 -34.30 -31.77
CA SER A 250 -10.88 -35.25 -32.49
C SER A 250 -11.61 -34.61 -33.69
N ALA A 251 -12.06 -33.36 -33.56
CA ALA A 251 -12.66 -32.61 -34.67
C ALA A 251 -11.65 -32.33 -35.79
N LEU A 252 -10.44 -31.91 -35.46
CA LEU A 252 -9.34 -31.71 -36.40
C LEU A 252 -8.95 -33.03 -37.08
N LYS A 253 -8.89 -34.13 -36.33
CA LYS A 253 -8.65 -35.47 -36.88
C LYS A 253 -9.74 -35.89 -37.86
N ALA A 254 -11.01 -35.62 -37.55
CA ALA A 254 -12.12 -35.88 -38.46
C ALA A 254 -12.06 -35.03 -39.74
N ALA A 255 -11.52 -33.82 -39.66
CA ALA A 255 -11.24 -32.95 -40.81
C ALA A 255 -9.97 -33.34 -41.59
N GLY A 256 -9.19 -34.34 -41.13
CA GLY A 256 -7.95 -34.80 -41.77
C GLY A 256 -6.67 -34.10 -41.30
N PHE A 257 -6.74 -33.27 -40.26
CA PHE A 257 -5.63 -32.44 -39.76
C PHE A 257 -5.35 -32.69 -38.28
N GLY A 258 -5.38 -33.95 -37.85
CA GLY A 258 -5.18 -34.31 -36.45
C GLY A 258 -3.96 -33.63 -35.84
N ASP A 259 -2.81 -33.69 -36.51
CA ASP A 259 -1.50 -33.19 -36.02
C ASP A 259 -1.28 -31.68 -36.17
N MET A 260 -2.33 -30.92 -36.46
CA MET A 260 -2.26 -29.46 -36.49
C MET A 260 -1.85 -28.91 -35.11
N PRO A 261 -0.86 -28.00 -35.04
CA PRO A 261 -0.53 -27.30 -33.80
C PRO A 261 -1.72 -26.47 -33.31
N ILE A 262 -1.94 -26.48 -32.00
CA ILE A 262 -3.03 -25.75 -31.34
C ILE A 262 -2.43 -24.73 -30.37
N ILE A 263 -2.97 -23.50 -30.40
CA ILE A 263 -2.73 -22.47 -29.40
C ILE A 263 -4.03 -22.27 -28.62
N VAL A 264 -3.97 -22.31 -27.29
CA VAL A 264 -5.08 -21.84 -26.45
C VAL A 264 -4.95 -20.33 -26.33
N GLY A 265 -5.70 -19.61 -27.17
CA GLY A 265 -5.59 -18.15 -27.33
C GLY A 265 -6.18 -17.34 -26.19
N GLU A 266 -7.08 -17.93 -25.41
CA GLU A 266 -7.68 -17.37 -24.19
C GLU A 266 -8.10 -18.52 -23.25
N VAL A 267 -7.73 -18.43 -21.98
CA VAL A 267 -8.23 -19.27 -20.89
C VAL A 267 -8.09 -18.52 -19.56
N GLY A 268 -9.08 -18.59 -18.69
CA GLY A 268 -9.00 -17.90 -17.40
C GLY A 268 -10.21 -18.15 -16.51
N TRP A 269 -10.27 -17.38 -15.44
CA TRP A 269 -11.39 -17.38 -14.51
C TRP A 269 -11.64 -15.96 -13.98
N PRO A 270 -12.85 -15.40 -14.14
CA PRO A 270 -13.16 -14.06 -13.66
C PRO A 270 -13.30 -14.03 -12.13
N THR A 271 -12.97 -12.92 -11.49
CA THR A 271 -12.96 -12.82 -10.02
C THR A 271 -14.15 -12.10 -9.42
N ASP A 272 -15.07 -11.60 -10.24
CA ASP A 272 -16.27 -10.89 -9.79
C ASP A 272 -17.34 -10.89 -10.90
N GLY A 273 -18.55 -10.39 -10.61
CA GLY A 273 -19.64 -10.23 -11.57
C GLY A 273 -20.52 -11.46 -11.79
N ASP A 274 -20.29 -12.56 -11.05
CA ASP A 274 -21.14 -13.76 -11.02
C ASP A 274 -20.87 -14.57 -9.74
N LYS A 275 -21.84 -15.38 -9.28
CA LYS A 275 -21.69 -16.25 -8.09
C LYS A 275 -20.50 -17.21 -8.17
N ASN A 276 -20.13 -17.65 -9.37
CA ASN A 276 -18.99 -18.53 -9.63
C ASN A 276 -17.72 -17.75 -10.05
N ALA A 277 -17.81 -16.43 -10.18
CA ALA A 277 -16.69 -15.54 -10.48
C ALA A 277 -16.21 -14.89 -9.18
N ASN A 278 -15.25 -15.52 -8.51
CA ASN A 278 -14.69 -15.01 -7.26
C ASN A 278 -13.20 -15.36 -7.14
N ILE A 279 -12.50 -14.63 -6.28
CA ILE A 279 -11.05 -14.79 -6.06
C ILE A 279 -10.67 -16.22 -5.66
N ASN A 280 -11.48 -16.91 -4.84
CA ASN A 280 -11.16 -18.27 -4.39
C ASN A 280 -11.21 -19.28 -5.55
N MET A 281 -12.22 -19.17 -6.42
CA MET A 281 -12.35 -20.03 -7.59
C MET A 281 -11.28 -19.71 -8.64
N ALA A 282 -10.96 -18.43 -8.86
CA ALA A 282 -9.86 -18.04 -9.73
C ALA A 282 -8.51 -18.59 -9.22
N TYR A 283 -8.22 -18.44 -7.93
CA TYR A 283 -7.04 -19.03 -7.30
C TYR A 283 -6.99 -20.55 -7.48
N ARG A 284 -8.08 -21.27 -7.22
CA ARG A 284 -8.19 -22.72 -7.44
C ARG A 284 -7.90 -23.09 -8.90
N PHE A 285 -8.44 -22.33 -9.85
CA PHE A 285 -8.24 -22.54 -11.27
C PHE A 285 -6.77 -22.41 -11.68
N TYR A 286 -6.14 -21.27 -11.37
CA TYR A 286 -4.75 -21.01 -11.76
C TYR A 286 -3.76 -21.90 -11.02
N ASN A 287 -4.00 -22.20 -9.73
CA ASN A 287 -3.17 -23.14 -8.96
C ASN A 287 -3.27 -24.58 -9.49
N GLY A 288 -4.33 -24.92 -10.22
CA GLY A 288 -4.46 -26.17 -10.94
C GLY A 288 -3.85 -26.16 -12.35
N LEU A 289 -4.02 -25.05 -13.10
CA LEU A 289 -3.55 -24.92 -14.48
C LEU A 289 -2.02 -24.77 -14.56
N LEU A 290 -1.44 -23.82 -13.80
CA LEU A 290 -0.04 -23.42 -13.97
C LEU A 290 0.95 -24.57 -13.71
N PRO A 291 0.80 -25.42 -12.68
CA PRO A 291 1.70 -26.56 -12.49
C PRO A 291 1.63 -27.60 -13.62
N ARG A 292 0.47 -27.73 -14.27
CA ARG A 292 0.32 -28.63 -15.42
C ARG A 292 1.06 -28.10 -16.64
N LEU A 293 1.02 -26.79 -16.87
CA LEU A 293 1.79 -26.14 -17.92
C LEU A 293 3.29 -26.24 -17.63
N ALA A 294 3.71 -25.95 -16.39
CA ALA A 294 5.11 -26.05 -15.96
C ALA A 294 5.71 -27.46 -16.08
N SER A 295 4.87 -28.50 -15.93
CA SER A 295 5.27 -29.90 -16.09
C SER A 295 5.11 -30.44 -17.52
N ASN A 296 4.70 -29.61 -18.49
CA ASN A 296 4.44 -30.02 -19.87
C ASN A 296 3.53 -31.25 -19.96
N LYS A 297 2.50 -31.32 -19.09
CA LYS A 297 1.64 -32.50 -18.97
C LYS A 297 0.80 -32.74 -20.22
N GLY A 298 0.29 -31.68 -20.82
CA GLY A 298 -0.63 -31.74 -21.95
C GLY A 298 -1.99 -32.35 -21.59
N THR A 299 -2.66 -32.87 -22.61
CA THR A 299 -3.95 -33.60 -22.50
C THR A 299 -3.75 -35.09 -22.85
N PRO A 300 -4.73 -35.97 -22.54
CA PRO A 300 -4.62 -37.40 -22.89
C PRO A 300 -4.30 -37.70 -24.37
N LEU A 301 -4.91 -36.99 -25.33
CA LEU A 301 -4.63 -37.18 -26.77
C LEU A 301 -3.42 -36.37 -27.27
N ARG A 302 -3.02 -35.32 -26.54
CA ARG A 302 -1.87 -34.46 -26.87
C ARG A 302 -0.98 -34.26 -25.63
N PRO A 303 -0.21 -35.30 -25.22
CA PRO A 303 0.76 -35.14 -24.15
C PRO A 303 1.89 -34.21 -24.58
N GLY A 304 2.38 -33.37 -23.66
CA GLY A 304 3.44 -32.39 -23.92
C GLY A 304 3.04 -30.94 -23.62
N GLY A 305 3.93 -30.00 -23.94
CA GLY A 305 3.68 -28.57 -23.75
C GLY A 305 2.54 -28.06 -24.65
N ILE A 306 1.74 -27.14 -24.11
CA ILE A 306 0.66 -26.45 -24.83
C ILE A 306 0.95 -24.94 -24.73
N GLU A 307 0.90 -24.22 -25.84
CA GLU A 307 0.97 -22.76 -25.81
C GLU A 307 -0.38 -22.18 -25.37
N VAL A 308 -0.37 -21.37 -24.31
CA VAL A 308 -1.56 -20.90 -23.61
C VAL A 308 -1.45 -19.41 -23.29
N TYR A 309 -2.51 -18.65 -23.55
CA TYR A 309 -2.64 -17.25 -23.15
C TYR A 309 -3.72 -17.10 -22.08
N LEU A 310 -3.34 -16.54 -20.93
CA LEU A 310 -4.26 -16.30 -19.82
C LEU A 310 -5.12 -15.07 -20.10
N PHE A 311 -6.44 -15.25 -20.06
CA PHE A 311 -7.40 -14.16 -20.18
C PHE A 311 -7.86 -13.71 -18.78
N GLY A 312 -7.56 -12.50 -18.32
CA GLY A 312 -6.73 -11.42 -18.91
C GLY A 312 -5.65 -10.92 -17.95
N LEU A 313 -4.77 -10.03 -18.44
CA LEU A 313 -3.73 -9.44 -17.61
C LEU A 313 -4.32 -8.45 -16.59
N ILE A 314 -5.18 -7.54 -17.02
CA ILE A 314 -5.74 -6.44 -16.24
C ILE A 314 -7.26 -6.44 -16.39
N ASP A 315 -8.01 -6.09 -15.34
CA ASP A 315 -9.46 -5.87 -15.40
C ASP A 315 -9.83 -4.73 -16.38
N GLU A 316 -10.90 -4.90 -17.13
CA GLU A 316 -11.32 -4.01 -18.21
C GLU A 316 -12.70 -3.39 -17.89
N ASP A 317 -12.71 -2.34 -17.08
CA ASP A 317 -13.93 -1.72 -16.54
C ASP A 317 -14.83 -1.04 -17.60
N ALA A 318 -14.31 -0.78 -18.80
CA ALA A 318 -15.07 -0.27 -19.93
C ALA A 318 -15.53 -1.37 -20.90
N LYS A 319 -15.21 -2.64 -20.64
CA LYS A 319 -15.62 -3.76 -21.49
C LYS A 319 -17.14 -3.96 -21.44
N SER A 320 -17.70 -4.37 -22.58
CA SER A 320 -19.14 -4.65 -22.70
C SER A 320 -19.53 -5.82 -21.81
N ILE A 321 -20.63 -5.65 -21.07
CA ILE A 321 -21.21 -6.68 -20.20
C ILE A 321 -22.28 -7.52 -20.91
N ALA A 322 -22.45 -7.38 -22.24
CA ALA A 322 -23.48 -8.09 -22.98
C ALA A 322 -23.41 -9.64 -22.84
N PRO A 323 -22.21 -10.27 -22.79
CA PRO A 323 -22.09 -11.69 -22.45
C PRO A 323 -22.40 -12.01 -20.97
N GLY A 324 -22.11 -11.08 -20.06
CA GLY A 324 -22.35 -11.16 -18.63
C GLY A 324 -21.56 -10.12 -17.85
N SER A 325 -21.98 -9.86 -16.60
CA SER A 325 -21.33 -8.88 -15.70
C SER A 325 -19.87 -9.24 -15.36
N PHE A 326 -19.51 -10.53 -15.41
CA PHE A 326 -18.15 -11.01 -15.16
C PHE A 326 -17.11 -10.55 -16.22
N GLU A 327 -17.56 -10.07 -17.39
CA GLU A 327 -16.69 -9.70 -18.51
C GLU A 327 -15.65 -8.63 -18.18
N ARG A 328 -15.88 -7.82 -17.14
CA ARG A 328 -14.95 -6.77 -16.69
C ARG A 328 -13.86 -7.27 -15.74
N HIS A 329 -13.97 -8.52 -15.26
CA HIS A 329 -13.23 -9.02 -14.08
C HIS A 329 -12.30 -10.21 -14.35
N TRP A 330 -11.89 -10.39 -15.61
CA TRP A 330 -10.98 -11.47 -16.02
C TRP A 330 -9.52 -11.23 -15.64
N GLY A 331 -9.14 -10.02 -15.23
CA GLY A 331 -7.77 -9.66 -14.92
C GLY A 331 -7.20 -10.48 -13.76
N ILE A 332 -5.95 -10.93 -13.89
CA ILE A 332 -5.14 -11.39 -12.75
C ILE A 332 -4.63 -10.19 -11.92
N PHE A 333 -4.56 -9.01 -12.54
CA PHE A 333 -4.40 -7.71 -11.89
C PHE A 333 -5.69 -6.88 -11.98
N ARG A 334 -5.90 -5.99 -11.01
CA ARG A 334 -6.88 -4.91 -11.08
C ARG A 334 -6.53 -3.92 -12.20
N TYR A 335 -7.47 -3.04 -12.56
CA TYR A 335 -7.26 -1.99 -13.59
C TYR A 335 -5.99 -1.14 -13.37
N ASP A 336 -5.56 -0.97 -12.12
CA ASP A 336 -4.40 -0.19 -11.70
C ASP A 336 -3.11 -1.04 -11.55
N GLY A 337 -3.13 -2.31 -11.97
CA GLY A 337 -1.97 -3.19 -11.95
C GLY A 337 -1.63 -3.77 -10.57
N GLN A 338 -2.53 -3.66 -9.59
CA GLN A 338 -2.38 -4.36 -8.31
C GLN A 338 -2.84 -5.83 -8.42
N PRO A 339 -2.08 -6.80 -7.90
CA PRO A 339 -2.42 -8.21 -8.01
C PRO A 339 -3.67 -8.55 -7.17
N LYS A 340 -4.55 -9.42 -7.68
CA LYS A 340 -5.83 -9.74 -7.02
C LYS A 340 -5.73 -10.90 -6.05
N PHE A 341 -4.77 -11.80 -6.25
CA PHE A 341 -4.53 -12.98 -5.42
C PHE A 341 -3.09 -13.47 -5.59
N ALA A 342 -2.65 -14.33 -4.68
CA ALA A 342 -1.35 -15.00 -4.80
C ALA A 342 -1.38 -15.96 -6.00
N MET A 343 -0.35 -15.90 -6.83
CA MET A 343 -0.28 -16.66 -8.07
C MET A 343 1.18 -16.88 -8.46
N ASP A 344 1.54 -18.12 -8.74
CA ASP A 344 2.88 -18.49 -9.21
C ASP A 344 2.86 -18.82 -10.70
N ILE A 345 3.18 -17.82 -11.52
CA ILE A 345 3.30 -17.93 -12.97
C ILE A 345 4.32 -19.00 -13.38
N SER A 346 5.31 -19.33 -12.53
CA SER A 346 6.26 -20.41 -12.82
C SER A 346 5.67 -21.81 -12.68
N GLY A 347 4.50 -21.94 -12.05
CA GLY A 347 3.82 -23.21 -11.80
C GLY A 347 4.58 -24.18 -10.89
N ARG A 348 5.50 -23.66 -10.05
CA ARG A 348 6.35 -24.46 -9.15
C ARG A 348 5.80 -24.58 -7.74
N GLY A 349 4.61 -24.04 -7.48
CA GLY A 349 3.93 -24.12 -6.19
C GLY A 349 4.41 -23.06 -5.20
N GLN A 350 4.91 -21.92 -5.67
CA GLN A 350 5.15 -20.75 -4.82
C GLN A 350 3.81 -20.08 -4.50
N ASN A 351 3.64 -19.58 -3.28
CA ASN A 351 2.42 -18.86 -2.90
C ASN A 351 2.75 -17.40 -2.57
N SER A 352 3.15 -16.65 -3.59
CA SER A 352 3.49 -15.23 -3.51
C SER A 352 2.60 -14.39 -4.40
N PHE A 353 2.42 -13.12 -4.05
CA PHE A 353 1.79 -12.15 -4.95
C PHE A 353 2.70 -11.84 -6.13
N LEU A 354 2.08 -11.55 -7.27
CA LEU A 354 2.76 -11.00 -8.44
C LEU A 354 3.27 -9.59 -8.15
N VAL A 355 4.32 -9.18 -8.86
CA VAL A 355 4.88 -7.83 -8.72
C VAL A 355 3.88 -6.83 -9.29
N PRO A 356 3.39 -5.84 -8.50
CA PRO A 356 2.43 -4.86 -8.98
C PRO A 356 3.07 -3.85 -9.93
N ALA A 357 2.23 -3.18 -10.73
CA ALA A 357 2.64 -2.02 -11.50
C ALA A 357 3.23 -0.93 -10.60
N GLN A 358 4.35 -0.35 -11.03
CA GLN A 358 5.05 0.72 -10.31
C GLN A 358 4.74 2.09 -10.94
N ASN A 359 4.81 3.16 -10.14
CA ASN A 359 4.61 4.55 -10.59
C ASN A 359 3.22 4.82 -11.19
N VAL A 360 2.19 4.11 -10.72
CA VAL A 360 0.79 4.36 -11.12
C VAL A 360 0.35 5.70 -10.52
N ARG A 361 -0.15 6.59 -11.38
CA ARG A 361 -0.67 7.89 -10.95
C ARG A 361 -2.15 7.77 -10.63
N TYR A 362 -2.49 8.02 -9.37
CA TYR A 362 -3.87 8.06 -8.91
C TYR A 362 -4.41 9.50 -8.93
N GLN A 363 -5.72 9.62 -9.06
CA GLN A 363 -6.43 10.89 -8.80
C GLN A 363 -6.44 11.18 -7.29
N GLU A 364 -6.92 12.38 -6.91
CA GLU A 364 -7.01 12.76 -5.51
C GLU A 364 -7.93 11.81 -4.72
N LYS A 365 -7.71 11.70 -3.40
CA LYS A 365 -8.55 10.88 -2.52
C LYS A 365 -9.89 11.59 -2.26
N ARG A 366 -10.80 11.55 -3.23
CA ARG A 366 -12.14 12.15 -3.19
C ARG A 366 -13.18 11.11 -3.54
N TRP A 367 -14.32 11.17 -2.86
CA TRP A 367 -15.43 10.23 -3.09
C TRP A 367 -16.76 10.94 -3.24
N CYS A 368 -17.59 10.37 -4.11
CA CYS A 368 -18.97 10.81 -4.27
C CYS A 368 -19.91 9.82 -3.57
N GLN A 369 -20.53 10.24 -2.46
CA GLN A 369 -21.37 9.37 -1.64
C GLN A 369 -22.83 9.81 -1.62
N PHE A 370 -23.71 8.85 -1.37
CA PHE A 370 -25.11 9.13 -1.12
C PHE A 370 -25.27 10.00 0.14
N ASN A 371 -26.15 11.00 0.07
CA ASN A 371 -26.48 11.84 1.20
C ASN A 371 -27.63 11.21 1.98
N PRO A 372 -27.41 10.65 3.18
CA PRO A 372 -28.49 10.04 3.96
C PRO A 372 -29.56 11.05 4.38
N ASP A 373 -29.23 12.34 4.43
CA ASP A 373 -30.15 13.43 4.78
C ASP A 373 -30.90 14.00 3.56
N ALA A 374 -30.77 13.37 2.39
CA ALA A 374 -31.47 13.77 1.18
C ALA A 374 -32.99 13.70 1.37
N LYS A 375 -33.65 14.86 1.23
CA LYS A 375 -35.10 14.99 1.46
C LYS A 375 -35.96 14.47 0.30
N ASP A 376 -35.41 14.40 -0.92
CA ASP A 376 -36.09 13.91 -2.11
C ASP A 376 -35.31 12.73 -2.70
N LEU A 377 -35.90 11.54 -2.64
CA LEU A 377 -35.35 10.29 -3.17
C LEU A 377 -36.09 9.80 -4.43
N SER A 378 -37.03 10.60 -4.96
CA SER A 378 -37.91 10.19 -6.07
C SER A 378 -37.14 9.74 -7.32
N LYS A 379 -35.94 10.28 -7.54
CA LYS A 379 -35.06 9.95 -8.67
C LYS A 379 -33.87 9.06 -8.32
N LEU A 380 -33.78 8.55 -7.09
CA LEU A 380 -32.61 7.78 -6.65
C LEU A 380 -32.33 6.59 -7.58
N GLY A 381 -33.35 5.82 -7.94
CA GLY A 381 -33.21 4.69 -8.86
C GLY A 381 -32.77 5.10 -10.27
N GLU A 382 -33.30 6.21 -10.81
CA GLU A 382 -32.90 6.74 -12.12
C GLU A 382 -31.44 7.21 -12.11
N ASN A 383 -31.01 7.88 -11.03
CA ASN A 383 -29.64 8.36 -10.87
C ASN A 383 -28.64 7.21 -10.73
N ILE A 384 -28.99 6.16 -9.97
CA ILE A 384 -28.17 4.93 -9.88
C ILE A 384 -28.06 4.28 -11.26
N ASN A 385 -29.17 4.11 -11.97
CA ASN A 385 -29.17 3.53 -13.32
C ASN A 385 -28.32 4.36 -14.28
N TYR A 386 -28.40 5.69 -14.21
CA TYR A 386 -27.56 6.59 -15.00
C TYR A 386 -26.08 6.39 -14.67
N ALA A 387 -25.69 6.43 -13.39
CA ALA A 387 -24.31 6.23 -12.96
C ALA A 387 -23.77 4.87 -13.46
N CYS A 388 -24.53 3.80 -13.28
CA CYS A 388 -24.16 2.45 -13.71
C CYS A 388 -24.19 2.23 -15.24
N THR A 389 -24.84 3.12 -16.01
CA THR A 389 -24.76 3.12 -17.48
C THR A 389 -23.39 3.61 -17.96
N PHE A 390 -22.76 4.50 -17.19
CA PHE A 390 -21.51 5.18 -17.57
C PHE A 390 -20.31 4.80 -16.67
N ALA A 391 -20.46 3.79 -15.83
CA ALA A 391 -19.43 3.33 -14.90
C ALA A 391 -19.54 1.83 -14.64
N ASP A 392 -18.60 1.27 -13.87
CA ASP A 392 -18.67 -0.14 -13.48
C ASP A 392 -19.40 -0.37 -12.16
N CYS A 393 -20.66 -0.80 -12.28
CA CYS A 393 -21.48 -1.26 -11.16
C CYS A 393 -21.66 -2.78 -11.12
N THR A 394 -20.96 -3.54 -11.98
CA THR A 394 -21.11 -5.00 -12.02
C THR A 394 -20.81 -5.69 -10.68
N PRO A 395 -19.93 -5.17 -9.79
CA PRO A 395 -19.74 -5.76 -8.46
C PRO A 395 -20.97 -5.71 -7.54
N LEU A 396 -21.98 -4.88 -7.83
CA LEU A 396 -23.24 -4.83 -7.07
C LEU A 396 -24.20 -5.97 -7.44
N GLY A 397 -23.92 -6.70 -8.53
CA GLY A 397 -24.75 -7.79 -9.03
C GLY A 397 -24.89 -8.96 -8.07
N TYR A 398 -25.90 -9.80 -8.29
CA TYR A 398 -26.12 -11.01 -7.48
C TYR A 398 -24.88 -11.92 -7.49
N GLY A 399 -24.45 -12.38 -6.30
CA GLY A 399 -23.28 -13.25 -6.15
C GLY A 399 -21.92 -12.57 -6.37
N SER A 400 -21.90 -11.26 -6.62
CA SER A 400 -20.69 -10.45 -6.81
C SER A 400 -20.16 -9.89 -5.48
N SER A 401 -18.97 -9.31 -5.48
CA SER A 401 -18.23 -8.92 -4.27
C SER A 401 -18.93 -7.86 -3.41
N CYS A 402 -19.74 -6.98 -4.02
CA CYS A 402 -20.50 -5.94 -3.33
C CYS A 402 -21.99 -6.26 -3.19
N ASN A 403 -22.41 -7.51 -3.44
CA ASN A 403 -23.83 -7.88 -3.40
C ASN A 403 -24.50 -7.68 -2.02
N GLY A 404 -23.71 -7.74 -0.94
CA GLY A 404 -24.19 -7.61 0.44
C GLY A 404 -24.35 -6.18 0.96
N LEU A 405 -24.10 -5.16 0.14
CA LEU A 405 -24.24 -3.76 0.54
C LEU A 405 -25.71 -3.39 0.78
N ASP A 406 -25.95 -2.50 1.76
CA ASP A 406 -27.26 -1.89 1.96
C ASP A 406 -27.62 -0.89 0.83
N ALA A 407 -28.84 -0.36 0.83
CA ALA A 407 -29.30 0.54 -0.22
C ALA A 407 -28.47 1.83 -0.33
N ASN A 408 -28.00 2.38 0.80
CA ASN A 408 -27.22 3.62 0.83
C ASN A 408 -25.79 3.38 0.33
N ALA A 409 -25.19 2.27 0.74
CA ALA A 409 -23.87 1.85 0.29
C ALA A 409 -23.89 1.47 -1.21
N ASN A 410 -24.94 0.80 -1.69
CA ASN A 410 -25.13 0.53 -3.12
C ASN A 410 -25.21 1.82 -3.94
N ALA A 411 -26.00 2.79 -3.49
CA ALA A 411 -26.11 4.09 -4.14
C ALA A 411 -24.76 4.83 -4.15
N SER A 412 -24.06 4.83 -3.01
CA SER A 412 -22.73 5.45 -2.88
C SER A 412 -21.70 4.80 -3.79
N TYR A 413 -21.71 3.48 -3.93
CA TYR A 413 -20.82 2.77 -4.85
C TYR A 413 -21.07 3.20 -6.29
N ALA A 414 -22.33 3.20 -6.73
CA ALA A 414 -22.69 3.61 -8.09
C ALA A 414 -22.26 5.04 -8.41
N PHE A 415 -22.56 5.98 -7.51
CA PHE A 415 -22.18 7.39 -7.69
C PHE A 415 -20.67 7.59 -7.66
N ASN A 416 -19.96 6.92 -6.77
CA ASN A 416 -18.51 7.00 -6.72
C ASN A 416 -17.88 6.40 -7.98
N ALA A 417 -18.32 5.22 -8.43
CA ALA A 417 -17.82 4.59 -9.65
C ALA A 417 -17.94 5.56 -10.84
N TYR A 418 -19.10 6.21 -11.01
CA TYR A 418 -19.29 7.23 -12.03
C TYR A 418 -18.39 8.45 -11.83
N PHE A 419 -18.31 8.99 -10.62
CA PHE A 419 -17.47 10.13 -10.29
C PHE A 419 -15.99 9.90 -10.62
N GLN A 420 -15.44 8.71 -10.29
CA GLN A 420 -14.06 8.35 -10.63
C GLN A 420 -13.86 8.28 -12.16
N VAL A 421 -14.79 7.64 -12.88
CA VAL A 421 -14.75 7.57 -14.35
C VAL A 421 -14.78 8.96 -14.99
N GLN A 422 -15.49 9.92 -14.40
CA GLN A 422 -15.56 11.31 -14.85
C GLN A 422 -14.38 12.19 -14.41
N ASN A 423 -13.26 11.61 -13.98
CA ASN A 423 -12.08 12.35 -13.49
C ASN A 423 -12.35 13.24 -12.28
N GLN A 424 -13.25 12.81 -11.39
CA GLN A 424 -13.60 13.55 -10.18
C GLN A 424 -14.15 14.95 -10.46
N ASP A 425 -14.77 15.16 -11.63
CA ASP A 425 -15.49 16.39 -11.94
C ASP A 425 -16.59 16.59 -10.89
N GLU A 426 -16.59 17.75 -10.23
CA GLU A 426 -17.56 18.08 -9.17
C GLU A 426 -19.00 18.01 -9.66
N MET A 427 -19.24 18.32 -10.93
CA MET A 427 -20.56 18.19 -11.54
C MET A 427 -20.97 16.72 -11.74
N ALA A 428 -20.03 15.80 -11.84
CA ALA A 428 -20.30 14.36 -11.82
C ALA A 428 -20.68 13.86 -10.42
N CYS A 429 -20.44 14.66 -9.38
CA CYS A 429 -20.96 14.49 -8.03
C CYS A 429 -22.10 15.49 -7.73
N ASN A 430 -23.00 15.72 -8.69
CA ASN A 430 -24.22 16.49 -8.49
C ASN A 430 -25.47 15.77 -9.03
N PHE A 431 -26.18 15.07 -8.14
CA PHE A 431 -27.48 14.45 -8.41
C PHE A 431 -28.61 15.18 -7.65
N GLN A 432 -28.77 16.49 -7.89
CA GLN A 432 -29.90 17.29 -7.38
C GLN A 432 -30.03 17.30 -5.84
N GLY A 433 -28.91 17.27 -5.11
CA GLY A 433 -28.87 17.31 -3.64
C GLY A 433 -29.02 15.96 -2.94
N ALA A 434 -29.17 14.85 -3.69
CA ALA A 434 -29.23 13.49 -3.16
C ALA A 434 -27.87 12.89 -2.75
N ILE A 435 -26.78 13.64 -2.96
CA ILE A 435 -25.40 13.20 -2.75
C ILE A 435 -24.56 14.34 -2.19
N VAL A 436 -23.49 14.00 -1.51
CA VAL A 436 -22.52 14.97 -0.97
C VAL A 436 -21.13 14.54 -1.44
N LEU A 437 -20.37 15.50 -1.98
CA LEU A 437 -18.94 15.32 -2.18
C LEU A 437 -18.29 15.21 -0.80
N SER A 438 -17.79 14.03 -0.47
CA SER A 438 -17.09 13.81 0.80
C SER A 438 -15.60 14.02 0.57
N LEU A 439 -15.03 14.98 1.31
CA LEU A 439 -13.58 15.14 1.49
C LEU A 439 -13.09 14.30 2.69
N PHE A 440 -13.68 13.13 2.92
CA PHE A 440 -13.30 12.30 4.06
C PHE A 440 -12.96 10.88 3.63
N ALA A 441 -11.65 10.60 3.57
CA ALA A 441 -11.15 9.55 4.45
C ALA A 441 -11.51 9.99 5.87
N SER A 442 -12.26 9.17 6.59
CA SER A 442 -12.80 9.54 7.89
C SER A 442 -11.67 9.70 8.90
N ASN A 443 -11.16 10.91 9.07
CA ASN A 443 -10.23 11.28 10.12
C ASN A 443 -10.91 12.21 11.13
N VAL A 444 -10.50 12.13 12.39
CA VAL A 444 -10.80 13.16 13.37
C VAL A 444 -10.07 14.43 12.93
N GLU A 445 -10.83 15.45 12.52
CA GLU A 445 -10.26 16.75 12.16
C GLU A 445 -9.38 17.25 13.32
N GLY A 446 -8.11 17.58 13.02
CA GLY A 446 -7.11 18.04 13.99
C GLY A 446 -6.52 16.98 14.92
N LEU A 447 -6.62 15.67 14.60
CA LEU A 447 -5.83 14.64 15.28
C LEU A 447 -4.45 14.48 14.63
N GLY A 448 -3.39 14.61 15.41
CA GLY A 448 -2.02 14.30 15.05
C GLY A 448 -1.36 13.28 15.98
N VAL A 449 -0.12 12.93 15.67
CA VAL A 449 0.71 12.06 16.52
C VAL A 449 2.10 12.66 16.70
N ASN A 450 2.69 12.45 17.86
CA ASN A 450 4.10 12.69 18.12
C ASN A 450 4.91 11.52 17.56
N TRP A 451 5.99 11.81 16.83
CA TRP A 451 6.93 10.78 16.39
C TRP A 451 8.30 11.02 17.02
N GLY A 452 8.55 10.33 18.14
CA GLY A 452 9.87 10.19 18.75
C GLY A 452 10.77 9.19 18.00
N THR A 453 12.07 9.46 18.02
CA THR A 453 13.10 8.69 17.28
C THR A 453 14.17 8.09 18.19
N LYS A 454 13.98 8.08 19.52
CA LYS A 454 14.92 7.52 20.50
C LYS A 454 14.78 6.01 20.63
N ALA A 455 15.29 5.29 19.63
CA ALA A 455 15.38 3.84 19.64
C ALA A 455 16.83 3.35 19.46
N TYR A 456 17.18 2.19 20.03
CA TYR A 456 18.47 1.53 19.77
C TYR A 456 18.62 1.17 18.29
N HIS A 457 17.52 0.73 17.67
CA HIS A 457 17.43 0.52 16.22
C HIS A 457 16.20 1.23 15.69
N GLN A 458 16.43 2.22 14.84
CA GLN A 458 15.35 3.00 14.24
C GLN A 458 14.76 2.26 13.03
N LEU A 459 13.44 2.39 12.87
CA LEU A 459 12.78 2.04 11.63
C LEU A 459 13.20 3.00 10.50
N PRO A 460 13.27 2.53 9.25
CA PRO A 460 13.46 3.43 8.10
C PRO A 460 12.35 4.49 8.05
N PRO A 461 12.68 5.79 7.99
CA PRO A 461 11.67 6.86 8.06
C PRO A 461 10.57 6.76 6.99
N GLU A 462 10.89 6.24 5.80
CA GLU A 462 9.92 6.02 4.72
C GLU A 462 8.85 4.97 5.08
N LYS A 463 9.21 3.95 5.87
CA LYS A 463 8.27 2.93 6.35
C LYS A 463 7.32 3.51 7.40
N VAL A 464 7.83 4.39 8.26
CA VAL A 464 7.00 5.09 9.26
C VAL A 464 6.05 6.06 8.57
N VAL A 465 6.50 6.84 7.58
CA VAL A 465 5.63 7.70 6.78
C VAL A 465 4.56 6.91 6.04
N GLN A 466 4.89 5.74 5.49
CA GLN A 466 3.89 4.87 4.88
C GLN A 466 2.88 4.35 5.92
N MET A 467 3.33 4.00 7.12
CA MET A 467 2.45 3.61 8.23
C MET A 467 1.50 4.74 8.63
N LEU A 468 1.98 5.99 8.69
CA LEU A 468 1.13 7.17 8.92
C LEU A 468 0.05 7.26 7.84
N LYS A 469 0.41 7.13 6.56
CA LYS A 469 -0.55 7.13 5.45
C LYS A 469 -1.56 5.98 5.49
N ASP A 470 -1.09 4.78 5.84
CA ASP A 470 -1.92 3.57 5.92
C ASP A 470 -2.95 3.70 7.06
N ASN A 471 -2.63 4.43 8.13
CA ASN A 471 -3.54 4.74 9.23
C ASN A 471 -4.23 6.10 9.09
N GLU A 472 -4.14 6.74 7.92
CA GLU A 472 -4.80 8.01 7.61
C GLU A 472 -4.37 9.17 8.55
N ILE A 473 -3.16 9.13 9.12
CA ILE A 473 -2.66 10.22 9.97
C ILE A 473 -2.18 11.38 9.10
N GLU A 474 -2.77 12.55 9.31
CA GLU A 474 -2.52 13.76 8.50
C GLU A 474 -1.65 14.81 9.18
N LYS A 475 -1.38 14.66 10.48
CA LYS A 475 -0.54 15.59 11.25
C LYS A 475 0.50 14.86 12.09
N VAL A 476 1.72 15.37 12.11
CA VAL A 476 2.82 14.85 12.92
C VAL A 476 3.56 15.97 13.64
N LYS A 477 3.94 15.74 14.89
CA LYS A 477 4.89 16.57 15.64
C LYS A 477 6.22 15.82 15.77
N LEU A 478 7.31 16.47 15.36
CA LEU A 478 8.67 15.97 15.48
C LEU A 478 9.41 16.73 16.57
N PHE A 479 10.23 16.03 17.36
CA PHE A 479 11.00 16.63 18.46
C PHE A 479 12.32 17.28 18.02
N ASP A 480 12.68 17.15 16.74
CA ASP A 480 13.77 17.86 16.12
C ASP A 480 13.60 18.01 14.61
N ALA A 481 14.56 18.70 13.99
CA ALA A 481 14.65 18.90 12.55
C ALA A 481 15.64 17.94 11.89
N ASP A 482 15.54 16.63 12.15
CA ASP A 482 16.37 15.66 11.44
C ASP A 482 16.06 15.69 9.93
N GLU A 483 17.08 15.98 9.13
CA GLU A 483 16.94 16.12 7.68
C GLU A 483 16.43 14.85 7.00
N ASN A 484 16.86 13.66 7.45
CA ASN A 484 16.45 12.41 6.82
C ASN A 484 14.97 12.15 7.08
N VAL A 485 14.49 12.42 8.30
CA VAL A 485 13.08 12.30 8.67
C VAL A 485 12.22 13.35 7.95
N LEU A 486 12.63 14.62 7.94
CA LEU A 486 11.86 15.66 7.28
C LEU A 486 11.71 15.42 5.77
N ASN A 487 12.77 14.94 5.11
CA ASN A 487 12.74 14.67 3.68
C ASN A 487 11.78 13.53 3.28
N THR A 488 11.49 12.58 4.18
CA THR A 488 10.51 11.52 3.85
C THR A 488 9.07 12.01 3.85
N PHE A 489 8.79 13.20 4.38
CA PHE A 489 7.48 13.84 4.30
C PHE A 489 7.21 14.59 2.98
N ALA A 490 8.19 14.65 2.07
CA ALA A 490 8.02 15.28 0.77
C ALA A 490 6.85 14.65 -0.01
N GLU A 491 5.95 15.47 -0.55
CA GLU A 491 4.82 15.05 -1.38
C GLU A 491 3.82 14.11 -0.66
N THR A 492 3.83 14.09 0.68
CA THR A 492 2.93 13.24 1.48
C THR A 492 1.61 13.92 1.85
N ASN A 493 1.56 15.25 1.78
CA ASN A 493 0.51 16.13 2.32
C ASN A 493 0.29 16.06 3.85
N ILE A 494 1.10 15.29 4.59
CA ILE A 494 1.07 15.26 6.06
C ILE A 494 1.63 16.59 6.60
N GLU A 495 0.89 17.25 7.49
CA GLU A 495 1.30 18.46 8.17
C GLU A 495 2.36 18.17 9.22
N VAL A 496 3.45 18.92 9.19
CA VAL A 496 4.58 18.74 10.11
C VAL A 496 4.70 19.95 11.03
N MET A 497 4.65 19.69 12.34
CA MET A 497 5.13 20.58 13.39
C MET A 497 6.57 20.18 13.73
N VAL A 498 7.53 21.02 13.40
CA VAL A 498 8.97 20.74 13.62
C VAL A 498 9.47 21.46 14.86
N ALA A 499 10.19 20.76 15.75
CA ALA A 499 10.67 21.36 16.99
C ALA A 499 12.13 21.84 16.94
N VAL A 500 12.37 22.92 17.67
CA VAL A 500 13.67 23.43 18.11
C VAL A 500 14.01 22.72 19.43
N LYS A 501 15.23 22.18 19.58
CA LYS A 501 15.64 21.55 20.84
C LYS A 501 15.83 22.60 21.93
N ASN A 502 15.54 22.26 23.19
CA ASN A 502 15.82 23.15 24.32
C ASN A 502 17.29 23.62 24.36
N SER A 503 18.23 22.74 24.00
CA SER A 503 19.66 23.06 23.91
C SER A 503 20.03 24.12 22.86
N GLU A 504 19.15 24.41 21.91
CA GLU A 504 19.37 25.41 20.86
C GLU A 504 18.79 26.79 21.22
N LEU A 505 17.94 26.89 22.25
CA LEU A 505 17.19 28.12 22.56
C LEU A 505 18.10 29.32 22.82
N GLU A 506 19.14 29.16 23.63
CA GLU A 506 20.11 30.22 23.94
C GLU A 506 20.82 30.73 22.68
N GLU A 507 21.17 29.81 21.77
CA GLU A 507 21.83 30.16 20.51
C GLU A 507 20.91 30.97 19.59
N LEU A 508 19.61 30.66 19.59
CA LEU A 508 18.59 31.27 18.73
C LEU A 508 18.10 32.63 19.24
N THR A 509 18.55 33.08 20.43
CA THR A 509 18.44 34.49 20.85
C THR A 509 19.20 35.43 19.90
N ASN A 510 20.14 34.90 19.11
CA ASN A 510 20.79 35.62 18.02
C ASN A 510 19.96 35.58 16.72
N LYS A 511 19.52 36.77 16.26
CA LYS A 511 18.70 36.96 15.05
C LYS A 511 19.27 36.30 13.79
N THR A 512 20.59 36.32 13.62
CA THR A 512 21.24 35.73 12.44
C THR A 512 21.20 34.21 12.50
N LYS A 513 21.44 33.64 13.69
CA LYS A 513 21.39 32.20 13.89
C LYS A 513 19.97 31.65 13.75
N ALA A 514 18.97 32.33 14.31
CA ALA A 514 17.56 31.99 14.11
C ALA A 514 17.15 32.03 12.62
N LYS A 515 17.63 33.04 11.87
CA LYS A 515 17.40 33.10 10.42
C LYS A 515 18.02 31.92 9.68
N HIS A 516 19.23 31.48 10.06
CA HIS A 516 19.85 30.30 9.46
C HIS A 516 19.08 29.04 9.83
N TRP A 517 18.71 28.87 11.10
CA TRP A 517 17.90 27.74 11.54
C TRP A 517 16.61 27.62 10.73
N VAL A 518 15.85 28.70 10.54
CA VAL A 518 14.63 28.69 9.70
C VAL A 518 14.93 28.34 8.25
N LYS A 519 16.03 28.82 7.68
CA LYS A 519 16.40 28.47 6.30
C LYS A 519 16.74 26.99 6.16
N ASP A 520 17.55 26.48 7.09
CA ASP A 520 18.14 25.16 6.99
C ASP A 520 17.13 24.06 7.36
N ASN A 521 16.21 24.35 8.29
CA ASN A 521 15.28 23.37 8.87
C ASN A 521 13.82 23.56 8.44
N VAL A 522 13.46 24.70 7.84
CA VAL A 522 12.09 24.97 7.38
C VAL A 522 12.05 25.23 5.87
N VAL A 523 12.72 26.27 5.38
CA VAL A 523 12.67 26.68 3.96
C VAL A 523 13.17 25.56 3.06
N LYS A 524 14.32 24.98 3.40
CA LYS A 524 14.94 23.87 2.65
C LYS A 524 13.97 22.73 2.39
N HIS A 525 13.10 22.40 3.34
CA HIS A 525 12.18 21.26 3.23
C HIS A 525 10.88 21.62 2.54
N ILE A 526 10.38 22.85 2.72
CA ILE A 526 9.21 23.35 1.97
C ILE A 526 9.50 23.41 0.48
N ASP A 527 10.72 23.83 0.11
CA ASP A 527 11.17 23.84 -1.29
C ASP A 527 11.20 22.43 -1.92
N HIS A 528 11.19 21.38 -1.09
CA HIS A 528 11.06 19.97 -1.48
C HIS A 528 9.66 19.41 -1.18
N ASN A 529 8.62 20.25 -1.16
CA ASN A 529 7.22 19.85 -0.98
C ASN A 529 6.90 19.17 0.37
N VAL A 530 7.63 19.49 1.45
CA VAL A 530 7.23 19.12 2.82
C VAL A 530 6.25 20.16 3.36
N LYS A 531 5.11 19.71 3.90
CA LYS A 531 4.04 20.59 4.41
C LYS A 531 4.28 20.97 5.87
N ILE A 532 5.30 21.78 6.13
CA ILE A 532 5.55 22.35 7.47
C ILE A 532 4.53 23.46 7.75
N THR A 533 3.78 23.33 8.84
CA THR A 533 2.72 24.28 9.24
C THR A 533 3.04 25.01 10.54
N MET A 534 3.97 24.48 11.35
CA MET A 534 4.30 25.08 12.65
C MET A 534 5.73 24.77 13.08
N VAL A 535 6.32 25.68 13.86
CA VAL A 535 7.59 25.49 14.56
C VAL A 535 7.36 25.49 16.06
N ALA A 536 7.67 24.38 16.73
CA ALA A 536 7.64 24.26 18.19
C ALA A 536 8.99 24.72 18.77
N VAL A 537 9.02 25.88 19.42
CA VAL A 537 10.24 26.50 19.93
C VAL A 537 10.53 26.00 21.34
N GLY A 538 11.32 24.93 21.42
CA GLY A 538 11.55 24.17 22.65
C GLY A 538 10.52 23.05 22.84
N ASN A 539 10.75 22.23 23.86
CA ASN A 539 9.80 21.25 24.36
C ASN A 539 9.75 21.36 25.89
N GLU A 540 8.67 21.92 26.41
CA GLU A 540 8.46 22.18 27.83
C GLU A 540 9.60 22.98 28.51
N PRO A 541 10.05 24.13 27.96
CA PRO A 541 11.22 24.84 28.49
C PRO A 541 11.01 25.46 29.89
N PHE A 542 9.78 25.42 30.41
CA PHE A 542 9.36 26.00 31.69
C PHE A 542 9.10 24.95 32.78
N ARG A 543 9.44 23.67 32.55
CA ARG A 543 9.28 22.65 33.59
C ARG A 543 10.01 23.04 34.87
N GLU A 544 9.40 22.72 36.00
CA GLU A 544 9.99 23.02 37.32
C GLU A 544 11.34 22.32 37.52
N ASP A 545 11.49 21.09 37.01
CA ASP A 545 12.72 20.29 37.09
C ASP A 545 13.90 20.83 36.24
N TYR A 546 13.66 21.81 35.37
CA TYR A 546 14.72 22.51 34.63
C TYR A 546 15.29 23.71 35.38
N GLU A 547 14.82 24.02 36.59
CA GLU A 547 15.34 25.10 37.45
C GLU A 547 15.54 26.43 36.69
N ASN A 548 14.57 26.79 35.85
CA ASN A 548 14.54 28.01 35.03
C ASN A 548 15.63 28.12 33.94
N MET A 549 16.32 27.03 33.60
CA MET A 549 17.46 27.02 32.66
C MET A 549 17.17 27.67 31.31
N TYR A 550 15.96 27.47 30.76
CA TYR A 550 15.62 27.92 29.40
C TYR A 550 14.74 29.18 29.36
N ILE A 551 14.15 29.57 30.49
CA ILE A 551 13.10 30.60 30.57
C ILE A 551 13.50 31.91 29.88
N ASN A 552 14.69 32.42 30.16
CA ASN A 552 15.15 33.71 29.63
C ASN A 552 15.45 33.68 28.12
N SER A 553 15.68 32.49 27.57
CA SER A 553 16.02 32.31 26.15
C SER A 553 14.80 32.06 25.27
N THR A 554 13.72 31.49 25.83
CA THR A 554 12.57 30.99 25.06
C THR A 554 11.84 32.08 24.29
N LEU A 555 11.43 33.17 24.94
CA LEU A 555 10.70 34.26 24.28
C LEU A 555 11.53 34.90 23.16
N LEU A 556 12.82 35.16 23.42
CA LEU A 556 13.73 35.74 22.43
C LEU A 556 13.94 34.82 21.22
N ALA A 557 14.09 33.52 21.45
CA ALA A 557 14.17 32.53 20.38
C ALA A 557 12.87 32.49 19.56
N LEU A 558 11.71 32.44 20.22
CA LEU A 558 10.38 32.46 19.61
C LEU A 558 10.19 33.68 18.70
N GLU A 559 10.47 34.88 19.24
CA GLU A 559 10.40 36.13 18.47
C GLU A 559 11.30 36.11 17.25
N ASN A 560 12.53 35.58 17.39
CA ASN A 560 13.50 35.57 16.31
C ASN A 560 13.14 34.57 15.21
N ILE A 561 12.60 33.41 15.57
CA ILE A 561 12.10 32.40 14.63
C ILE A 561 10.90 32.96 13.86
N GLN A 562 9.87 33.49 14.54
CA GLN A 562 8.72 34.08 13.87
C GLN A 562 9.12 35.26 12.98
N ARG A 563 10.02 36.14 13.45
CA ARG A 563 10.55 37.25 12.63
C ARG A 563 11.29 36.75 11.39
N ALA A 564 11.99 35.63 11.48
CA ALA A 564 12.65 35.02 10.32
C ALA A 564 11.62 34.47 9.32
N LEU A 565 10.56 33.81 9.79
CA LEU A 565 9.43 33.36 8.97
C LEU A 565 8.72 34.54 8.28
N ASP A 566 8.42 35.61 9.02
CA ASP A 566 7.77 36.82 8.48
C ASP A 566 8.61 37.48 7.39
N LYS A 567 9.93 37.60 7.60
CA LYS A 567 10.87 38.17 6.61
C LYS A 567 10.99 37.35 5.33
N LEU A 568 10.61 36.07 5.38
CA LEU A 568 10.57 35.16 4.24
C LEU A 568 9.16 35.03 3.66
N SER A 569 8.20 35.84 4.13
CA SER A 569 6.79 35.76 3.75
C SER A 569 6.15 34.39 4.02
N LEU A 570 6.65 33.68 5.05
CA LEU A 570 6.12 32.41 5.53
C LEU A 570 5.23 32.57 6.77
N GLY A 571 5.32 33.70 7.47
CA GLY A 571 4.65 33.92 8.76
C GLY A 571 3.12 33.86 8.74
N ASP A 572 2.48 34.03 7.59
CA ASP A 572 1.03 33.89 7.44
C ASP A 572 0.57 32.42 7.45
N ARG A 573 1.46 31.51 7.05
CA ARG A 573 1.18 30.08 6.87
C ARG A 573 1.93 29.16 7.85
N ILE A 574 2.99 29.67 8.46
CA ILE A 574 3.79 28.94 9.45
C ILE A 574 3.90 29.79 10.70
N LYS A 575 3.38 29.26 11.79
CA LYS A 575 3.44 29.91 13.10
C LYS A 575 4.51 29.28 13.97
N ALA A 576 5.21 30.08 14.75
CA ALA A 576 6.05 29.59 15.82
C ALA A 576 5.27 29.64 17.14
N SER A 577 5.38 28.60 17.97
CA SER A 577 4.78 28.54 19.30
C SER A 577 5.65 27.75 20.27
N VAL A 578 5.29 27.71 21.55
CA VAL A 578 6.02 27.01 22.61
C VAL A 578 5.13 25.92 23.19
N PRO A 579 5.52 24.64 23.12
CA PRO A 579 4.88 23.56 23.88
C PRO A 579 5.22 23.66 25.36
N PHE A 580 4.23 23.95 26.20
CA PHE A 580 4.38 24.01 27.66
C PHE A 580 3.94 22.70 28.31
N ASN A 581 4.55 22.32 29.43
CA ASN A 581 4.02 21.24 30.28
C ASN A 581 2.80 21.74 31.07
N GLU A 582 1.88 20.85 31.48
CA GLU A 582 0.77 21.20 32.36
C GLU A 582 1.19 21.81 33.72
N ASP A 583 2.45 21.66 34.15
CA ASP A 583 2.98 22.25 35.39
C ASP A 583 3.05 23.80 35.40
N ILE A 584 2.91 24.45 34.25
CA ILE A 584 3.02 25.92 34.15
C ILE A 584 1.79 26.65 34.70
N TYR A 585 0.69 25.94 34.92
CA TYR A 585 -0.52 26.47 35.54
C TYR A 585 -0.93 25.62 36.73
N MET A 586 -1.66 26.24 37.65
CA MET A 586 -2.12 25.59 38.86
C MET A 586 -3.49 26.12 39.25
N THR A 587 -4.16 25.38 40.12
CA THR A 587 -5.29 25.92 40.89
C THR A 587 -4.75 26.39 42.25
N PRO A 588 -5.13 27.58 42.72
CA PRO A 588 -4.63 28.08 44.00
C PRO A 588 -5.18 27.24 45.17
N PRO A 589 -4.40 27.02 46.25
CA PRO A 589 -4.82 26.17 47.37
C PRO A 589 -6.14 26.57 48.03
N TRP A 590 -6.53 27.85 47.96
CA TRP A 590 -7.79 28.35 48.50
C TRP A 590 -9.01 28.17 47.58
N LYS A 591 -8.80 27.84 46.30
CA LYS A 591 -9.86 27.47 45.34
C LYS A 591 -9.28 26.42 44.36
N PRO A 592 -9.17 25.14 44.77
CA PRO A 592 -8.52 24.09 43.98
C PRO A 592 -9.45 23.56 42.86
N PHE A 593 -9.93 24.46 42.00
CA PHE A 593 -10.89 24.16 40.94
C PHE A 593 -10.51 24.84 39.62
N PRO A 594 -10.84 24.25 38.45
CA PRO A 594 -10.43 24.76 37.14
C PRO A 594 -10.73 26.24 36.88
N SER A 595 -11.88 26.75 37.33
CA SER A 595 -12.29 28.15 37.20
C SER A 595 -11.36 29.17 37.87
N ALA A 596 -10.51 28.70 38.78
CA ALA A 596 -9.52 29.51 39.48
C ALA A 596 -8.10 29.37 38.90
N GLY A 597 -7.95 28.67 37.77
CA GLY A 597 -6.65 28.41 37.16
C GLY A 597 -5.84 29.68 36.92
N ILE A 598 -4.59 29.67 37.36
CA ILE A 598 -3.59 30.74 37.20
C ILE A 598 -2.30 30.16 36.63
N PHE A 599 -1.49 30.97 35.97
CA PHE A 599 -0.10 30.60 35.72
C PHE A 599 0.68 30.56 37.03
N ARG A 600 1.66 29.66 37.09
CA ARG A 600 2.54 29.48 38.24
C ARG A 600 3.25 30.82 38.55
N PRO A 601 3.16 31.36 39.78
CA PRO A 601 3.62 32.72 40.09
C PRO A 601 5.09 33.00 39.78
N GLU A 602 5.95 31.98 39.85
CA GLU A 602 7.38 32.12 39.61
C GLU A 602 7.73 32.39 38.14
N ILE A 603 6.80 32.08 37.21
CA ILE A 603 7.00 32.17 35.77
C ILE A 603 5.88 32.93 35.04
N SER A 604 4.91 33.47 35.78
CA SER A 604 3.68 34.04 35.21
C SER A 604 3.99 35.15 34.21
N ASP A 605 4.87 36.09 34.58
CA ASP A 605 5.26 37.21 33.72
C ASP A 605 5.80 36.73 32.36
N GLN A 606 6.66 35.70 32.37
CA GLN A 606 7.27 35.19 31.15
C GLN A 606 6.30 34.39 30.27
N VAL A 607 5.37 33.64 30.88
CA VAL A 607 4.33 32.92 30.14
C VAL A 607 3.30 33.90 29.56
N GLU A 608 2.93 34.94 30.32
CA GLU A 608 2.06 36.02 29.86
C GLU A 608 2.68 36.79 28.69
N ASP A 609 3.98 37.13 28.76
CA ASP A 609 4.70 37.75 27.65
C ASP A 609 4.69 36.88 26.38
N ILE A 610 4.82 35.55 26.54
CA ILE A 610 4.69 34.61 25.41
C ILE A 610 3.24 34.57 24.91
N ALA A 611 2.24 34.54 25.78
CA ALA A 611 0.83 34.57 25.37
C ALA A 611 0.49 35.85 24.61
N ASP A 612 0.96 37.01 25.06
CA ASP A 612 0.85 38.30 24.36
C ASP A 612 1.47 38.23 22.96
N PHE A 613 2.67 37.65 22.85
CA PHE A 613 3.34 37.45 21.58
C PHE A 613 2.53 36.55 20.64
N LEU A 614 2.05 35.40 21.13
CA LEU A 614 1.28 34.45 20.33
C LEU A 614 -0.05 35.05 19.85
N ALA A 615 -0.77 35.75 20.72
CA ALA A 615 -2.02 36.44 20.38
C ALA A 615 -1.79 37.47 19.27
N LYS A 616 -0.73 38.27 19.38
CA LYS A 616 -0.37 39.28 18.38
C LYS A 616 -0.06 38.68 17.01
N HIS A 617 0.48 37.47 16.97
CA HIS A 617 0.88 36.78 15.74
C HIS A 617 -0.15 35.77 15.24
N ASN A 618 -1.32 35.67 15.89
CA ASN A 618 -2.35 34.65 15.63
C ASN A 618 -1.75 33.23 15.61
N ALA A 619 -0.91 32.95 16.61
CA ALA A 619 -0.32 31.64 16.84
C ALA A 619 -1.04 30.97 18.03
N PRO A 620 -1.22 29.65 18.02
CA PRO A 620 -1.88 28.94 19.11
C PRO A 620 -0.96 28.81 20.33
N PHE A 621 -1.56 28.68 21.50
CA PHE A 621 -0.88 28.29 22.73
C PHE A 621 -0.84 26.76 22.80
N ILE A 622 0.35 26.16 22.91
CA ILE A 622 0.50 24.69 22.94
C ILE A 622 0.73 24.23 24.37
N VAL A 623 -0.07 23.28 24.84
CA VAL A 623 0.08 22.66 26.16
C VAL A 623 0.11 21.14 26.02
N ASN A 624 1.03 20.50 26.73
CA ASN A 624 1.11 19.06 26.89
C ASN A 624 0.33 18.67 28.15
N ILE A 625 -0.65 17.78 28.02
CA ILE A 625 -1.55 17.38 29.11
C ILE A 625 -1.43 15.87 29.29
N TYR A 626 -1.09 15.44 30.50
CA TYR A 626 -0.79 14.03 30.79
C TYR A 626 -1.64 13.51 31.95
N PRO A 627 -2.90 13.09 31.69
CA PRO A 627 -3.76 12.51 32.72
C PRO A 627 -3.10 11.35 33.47
N PHE A 628 -2.22 10.59 32.80
CA PHE A 628 -1.40 9.55 33.43
C PHE A 628 -0.49 10.09 34.53
N THR A 629 0.29 11.15 34.28
CA THR A 629 1.23 11.68 35.30
C THR A 629 0.46 12.29 36.46
N SER A 630 -0.69 12.92 36.20
CA SER A 630 -1.53 13.50 37.24
C SER A 630 -2.06 12.45 38.25
N VAL A 631 -2.10 11.15 37.90
CA VAL A 631 -2.51 10.07 38.83
C VAL A 631 -1.38 9.11 39.22
N ALA A 632 -0.33 8.99 38.40
CA ALA A 632 0.77 8.06 38.66
C ALA A 632 1.91 8.69 39.48
N LEU A 633 2.05 10.03 39.44
CA LEU A 633 3.16 10.77 40.06
C LEU A 633 2.72 11.79 41.11
N SER A 634 1.42 12.09 41.24
CA SER A 634 0.92 13.00 42.28
C SER A 634 0.64 12.25 43.59
N ASP A 635 0.81 12.93 44.73
CA ASP A 635 0.51 12.42 46.08
C ASP A 635 -1.03 12.28 46.30
N ASP A 636 -1.68 11.36 45.58
CA ASP A 636 -3.12 11.03 45.70
C ASP A 636 -4.09 12.19 45.38
N SER A 637 -3.70 13.14 44.52
CA SER A 637 -4.54 14.33 44.23
C SER A 637 -5.85 14.00 43.50
N TYR A 638 -5.89 12.89 42.76
CA TYR A 638 -7.09 12.42 42.07
C TYR A 638 -7.24 10.90 42.16
N PRO A 639 -8.48 10.37 42.32
CA PRO A 639 -8.74 8.95 42.12
C PRO A 639 -8.32 8.52 40.72
N SER A 640 -7.72 7.33 40.58
CA SER A 640 -7.23 6.83 39.28
C SER A 640 -8.32 6.78 38.20
N ASP A 641 -9.57 6.51 38.58
CA ASP A 641 -10.73 6.53 37.67
C ASP A 641 -11.02 7.92 37.08
N PHE A 642 -10.60 8.99 37.73
CA PHE A 642 -10.75 10.37 37.21
C PHE A 642 -9.83 10.65 36.02
N ALA A 643 -8.80 9.85 35.78
CA ALA A 643 -7.95 10.02 34.59
C ALA A 643 -8.60 9.51 33.29
N PHE A 644 -9.73 8.82 33.39
CA PHE A 644 -10.45 8.22 32.25
C PHE A 644 -11.77 8.94 31.98
N PHE A 645 -12.39 8.64 30.84
CA PHE A 645 -13.56 9.35 30.31
C PHE A 645 -14.90 8.67 30.62
N ASP A 646 -14.93 7.80 31.63
CA ASP A 646 -16.10 6.95 31.93
C ASP A 646 -17.20 7.70 32.69
N GLY A 647 -16.89 8.85 33.29
CA GLY A 647 -17.86 9.65 34.04
C GLY A 647 -18.18 9.18 35.46
N ASN A 648 -17.46 8.19 35.98
CA ASN A 648 -17.74 7.57 37.29
C ASN A 648 -17.30 8.43 38.48
N VAL A 649 -16.32 9.32 38.29
CA VAL A 649 -15.76 10.21 39.31
C VAL A 649 -15.74 11.61 38.71
N GLY A 650 -16.04 12.63 39.51
CA GLY A 650 -16.04 14.00 39.05
C GLY A 650 -15.85 15.02 40.16
N ILE A 651 -15.51 16.23 39.77
CA ILE A 651 -15.46 17.42 40.63
C ILE A 651 -16.44 18.46 40.07
N THR A 652 -17.16 19.13 40.96
CA THR A 652 -18.07 20.22 40.58
C THR A 652 -17.44 21.57 40.92
N ASP A 653 -17.39 22.47 39.95
CA ASP A 653 -16.83 23.82 40.07
C ASP A 653 -17.82 24.85 39.48
N ASP A 654 -18.40 25.70 40.33
CA ASP A 654 -19.37 26.73 39.94
C ASP A 654 -20.53 26.22 39.03
N ASN A 655 -21.01 25.00 39.30
CA ASN A 655 -22.04 24.22 38.56
C ASN A 655 -21.57 23.56 37.25
N ILE A 656 -20.27 23.49 37.01
CA ILE A 656 -19.68 22.70 35.94
C ILE A 656 -19.16 21.39 36.54
N ASP A 657 -19.63 20.26 36.00
CA ASP A 657 -19.14 18.94 36.38
C ASP A 657 -17.99 18.54 35.46
N TYR A 658 -16.79 18.48 36.02
CA TYR A 658 -15.65 17.87 35.36
C TYR A 658 -15.61 16.40 35.72
N THR A 659 -15.64 15.54 34.70
CA THR A 659 -15.74 14.08 34.87
C THR A 659 -14.44 13.35 34.56
N ASN A 660 -13.40 14.10 34.19
CA ASN A 660 -12.08 13.57 33.88
C ASN A 660 -10.99 14.66 34.04
N VAL A 661 -9.75 14.22 34.26
CA VAL A 661 -8.57 15.09 34.42
C VAL A 661 -8.29 15.92 33.17
N PHE A 662 -8.51 15.38 31.96
CA PHE A 662 -8.22 16.11 30.73
C PHE A 662 -9.03 17.41 30.64
N ASP A 663 -10.36 17.32 30.82
CA ASP A 663 -11.24 18.48 30.81
C ASP A 663 -10.86 19.48 31.91
N ALA A 664 -10.57 18.98 33.13
CA ALA A 664 -10.20 19.82 34.26
C ALA A 664 -8.87 20.56 34.05
N SER A 665 -7.83 19.86 33.56
CA SER A 665 -6.50 20.44 33.29
C SER A 665 -6.57 21.45 32.15
N TYR A 666 -7.23 21.10 31.05
CA TYR A 666 -7.42 21.99 29.90
C TYR A 666 -8.18 23.26 30.29
N ASP A 667 -9.27 23.15 31.06
CA ASP A 667 -10.05 24.32 31.48
C ASP A 667 -9.37 25.14 32.60
N THR A 668 -8.43 24.53 33.34
CA THR A 668 -7.49 25.27 34.20
C THR A 668 -6.57 26.15 33.37
N CYS A 669 -6.02 25.63 32.26
CA CYS A 669 -5.23 26.42 31.30
C CYS A 669 -6.06 27.54 30.65
N VAL A 670 -7.31 27.25 30.26
CA VAL A 670 -8.25 28.26 29.73
C VAL A 670 -8.48 29.38 30.74
N SER A 671 -8.67 29.03 32.02
CA SER A 671 -8.87 30.01 33.09
C SER A 671 -7.61 30.83 33.37
N ALA A 672 -6.42 30.22 33.32
CA ALA A 672 -5.14 30.93 33.45
C ALA A 672 -4.95 31.94 32.31
N LEU A 673 -5.16 31.53 31.07
CA LEU A 673 -5.13 32.41 29.90
C LEU A 673 -6.16 33.53 30.00
N LYS A 674 -7.37 33.24 30.49
CA LYS A 674 -8.39 34.27 30.73
C LYS A 674 -7.94 35.32 31.75
N GLN A 675 -7.30 34.90 32.84
CA GLN A 675 -6.74 35.84 33.83
C GLN A 675 -5.63 36.71 33.25
N ALA A 676 -4.84 36.15 32.33
CA ALA A 676 -3.84 36.87 31.54
C ALA A 676 -4.43 37.72 30.39
N GLY A 677 -5.76 37.80 30.23
CA GLY A 677 -6.41 38.59 29.18
C GLY A 677 -6.56 37.90 27.82
N HIS A 678 -6.25 36.61 27.72
CA HIS A 678 -6.22 35.81 26.49
C HIS A 678 -7.38 34.79 26.42
N GLU A 679 -8.58 35.24 26.78
CA GLU A 679 -9.76 34.38 26.92
C GLU A 679 -10.27 33.73 25.63
N ASN A 680 -9.73 34.08 24.46
CA ASN A 680 -10.11 33.50 23.16
C ASN A 680 -8.91 32.87 22.42
N MET A 681 -7.78 32.70 23.12
CA MET A 681 -6.59 32.07 22.57
C MET A 681 -6.92 30.64 22.12
N THR A 682 -6.51 30.29 20.90
CA THR A 682 -6.55 28.91 20.41
C THR A 682 -5.53 28.07 21.17
N ILE A 683 -5.98 26.94 21.70
CA ILE A 683 -5.11 25.99 22.42
C ILE A 683 -4.96 24.73 21.56
N ILE A 684 -3.74 24.24 21.45
CA ILE A 684 -3.42 22.92 20.89
C ILE A 684 -2.90 22.04 22.02
N VAL A 685 -3.40 20.80 22.10
CA VAL A 685 -2.84 19.80 23.00
C VAL A 685 -1.66 19.14 22.29
N GLY A 686 -0.44 19.53 22.66
CA GLY A 686 0.79 19.13 21.97
C GLY A 686 1.21 17.69 22.22
N GLU A 687 0.84 17.14 23.38
CA GLU A 687 1.11 15.76 23.80
C GLU A 687 0.00 15.29 24.73
N ILE A 688 -0.53 14.09 24.47
CA ILE A 688 -1.46 13.37 25.35
C ILE A 688 -1.41 11.87 25.07
N GLY A 689 -1.38 11.04 26.11
CA GLY A 689 -1.35 9.60 25.92
C GLY A 689 -1.41 8.81 27.21
N TRP A 690 -1.17 7.50 27.09
CA TRP A 690 -1.10 6.60 28.22
C TRP A 690 -0.09 5.45 27.97
N PRO A 691 0.91 5.24 28.85
CA PRO A 691 1.94 4.23 28.65
C PRO A 691 1.44 2.80 28.94
N THR A 692 2.06 1.80 28.32
CA THR A 692 1.61 0.39 28.44
C THR A 692 2.46 -0.52 29.32
N ASP A 693 3.53 -0.01 29.91
CA ASP A 693 4.43 -0.77 30.78
C ASP A 693 5.24 0.19 31.67
N GLY A 694 6.03 -0.32 32.60
CA GLY A 694 6.98 0.47 33.40
C GLY A 694 6.39 1.17 34.64
N ASN A 695 5.09 0.97 34.95
CA ASN A 695 4.42 1.45 36.16
C ASN A 695 3.15 0.63 36.44
N ILE A 696 2.66 0.60 37.70
CA ILE A 696 1.42 -0.10 38.09
C ILE A 696 0.16 0.38 37.37
N LEU A 697 0.11 1.65 36.98
CA LEU A 697 -0.98 2.23 36.18
C LEU A 697 -0.69 2.20 34.67
N ALA A 698 0.47 1.70 34.24
CA ALA A 698 0.86 1.61 32.84
C ALA A 698 0.70 0.17 32.33
N ASN A 699 -0.43 -0.11 31.68
CA ASN A 699 -0.68 -1.41 31.06
C ASN A 699 -1.60 -1.26 29.83
N LYS A 700 -1.59 -2.26 28.95
CA LYS A 700 -2.39 -2.23 27.71
C LYS A 700 -3.89 -2.05 27.94
N THR A 701 -4.43 -2.57 29.04
CA THR A 701 -5.86 -2.45 29.37
C THR A 701 -6.24 -1.02 29.70
N LEU A 702 -5.47 -0.37 30.58
CA LEU A 702 -5.72 1.03 30.97
C LEU A 702 -5.46 2.00 29.81
N ALA A 703 -4.38 1.80 29.06
CA ALA A 703 -4.12 2.60 27.86
C ALA A 703 -5.24 2.43 26.82
N SER A 704 -5.74 1.21 26.62
CA SER A 704 -6.89 0.98 25.74
C SER A 704 -8.16 1.67 26.24
N ARG A 705 -8.45 1.63 27.55
CA ARG A 705 -9.57 2.37 28.17
C ARG A 705 -9.43 3.87 27.90
N PHE A 706 -8.23 4.42 28.07
CA PHE A 706 -7.94 5.83 27.83
C PHE A 706 -8.23 6.24 26.38
N TYR A 707 -7.63 5.57 25.40
CA TYR A 707 -7.81 5.94 23.99
C TYR A 707 -9.25 5.69 23.49
N LYS A 708 -9.92 4.64 23.98
CA LYS A 708 -11.35 4.39 23.67
C LYS A 708 -12.28 5.43 24.26
N GLY A 709 -11.89 6.09 25.35
CA GLY A 709 -12.61 7.26 25.88
C GLY A 709 -12.29 8.55 25.12
N LEU A 710 -11.03 8.80 24.80
CA LEU A 710 -10.58 10.04 24.17
C LEU A 710 -11.02 10.16 22.70
N LEU A 711 -10.75 9.15 21.87
CA LEU A 711 -10.89 9.25 20.41
C LEU A 711 -12.34 9.52 19.95
N PRO A 712 -13.37 8.87 20.51
CA PRO A 712 -14.76 9.19 20.14
C PRO A 712 -15.15 10.63 20.47
N ARG A 713 -14.68 11.16 21.61
CA ARG A 713 -14.95 12.55 22.02
C ARG A 713 -14.33 13.56 21.05
N LEU A 714 -13.10 13.31 20.61
CA LEU A 714 -12.44 14.13 19.59
C LEU A 714 -13.19 14.03 18.25
N ALA A 715 -13.60 12.83 17.85
CA ALA A 715 -14.37 12.61 16.62
C ALA A 715 -15.74 13.32 16.64
N ALA A 716 -16.38 13.37 17.81
CA ALA A 716 -17.64 14.06 18.04
C ALA A 716 -17.48 15.57 18.25
N LYS A 717 -16.24 16.09 18.31
CA LYS A 717 -15.92 17.50 18.59
C LYS A 717 -16.61 17.99 19.87
N GLU A 718 -16.58 17.18 20.92
CA GLU A 718 -17.25 17.52 22.19
C GLU A 718 -16.57 18.72 22.88
N GLY A 719 -15.25 18.78 22.83
CA GLY A 719 -14.46 19.78 23.53
C GLY A 719 -14.51 19.59 25.05
N THR A 720 -14.23 20.67 25.78
CA THR A 720 -14.31 20.74 27.25
C THR A 720 -15.50 21.60 27.69
N PRO A 721 -15.88 21.58 28.98
CA PRO A 721 -16.96 22.43 29.48
C PRO A 721 -16.81 23.94 29.19
N LEU A 722 -15.61 24.52 29.32
CA LEU A 722 -15.37 25.93 28.99
C LEU A 722 -15.04 26.16 27.51
N ARG A 723 -14.63 25.12 26.77
CA ARG A 723 -14.33 25.17 25.33
C ARG A 723 -15.00 24.02 24.57
N PRO A 724 -16.34 24.07 24.42
CA PRO A 724 -17.03 23.07 23.64
C PRO A 724 -16.62 23.18 22.16
N GLY A 725 -16.52 22.04 21.48
CA GLY A 725 -16.20 21.99 20.05
C GLY A 725 -14.86 21.32 19.74
N HIS A 726 -14.27 21.73 18.62
CA HIS A 726 -13.05 21.13 18.10
C HIS A 726 -11.83 21.53 18.94
N ILE A 727 -11.01 20.53 19.30
CA ILE A 727 -9.69 20.70 19.92
C ILE A 727 -8.69 19.93 19.06
N GLU A 728 -7.60 20.60 18.65
CA GLU A 728 -6.49 19.95 17.95
C GLU A 728 -5.56 19.28 18.97
N VAL A 729 -5.26 18.00 18.72
CA VAL A 729 -4.61 17.10 19.69
C VAL A 729 -3.55 16.25 19.01
N TYR A 730 -2.38 16.10 19.64
CA TYR A 730 -1.31 15.22 19.21
C TYR A 730 -1.10 14.07 20.21
N LEU A 731 -1.38 12.84 19.78
CA LEU A 731 -1.16 11.65 20.62
C LEU A 731 0.33 11.47 20.92
N PHE A 732 0.66 11.16 22.16
CA PHE A 732 2.00 10.86 22.62
C PHE A 732 2.07 9.37 23.02
N GLU A 733 2.66 8.50 22.19
CA GLU A 733 3.29 8.79 20.90
C GLU A 733 3.15 7.66 19.87
N LEU A 734 3.76 7.80 18.70
CA LEU A 734 3.62 6.82 17.61
C LEU A 734 4.26 5.47 17.94
N LEU A 735 5.51 5.47 18.39
CA LEU A 735 6.32 4.26 18.62
C LEU A 735 6.82 4.21 20.07
N ASP A 736 6.99 3.01 20.61
CA ASP A 736 7.77 2.84 21.85
C ASP A 736 9.24 3.22 21.60
N GLU A 737 9.81 4.04 22.48
CA GLU A 737 11.17 4.58 22.39
C GLU A 737 12.12 3.87 23.38
N ASP A 738 12.64 2.71 23.00
CA ASP A 738 13.44 1.85 23.89
C ASP A 738 14.80 2.43 24.33
N ALA A 739 15.26 3.52 23.70
CA ALA A 739 16.46 4.27 24.08
C ALA A 739 16.14 5.62 24.75
N LYS A 740 14.87 5.90 25.07
CA LYS A 740 14.50 7.11 25.81
C LYS A 740 15.07 7.09 27.23
N SER A 741 15.32 8.27 27.79
CA SER A 741 15.75 8.41 29.18
C SER A 741 14.65 7.96 30.12
N ILE A 742 15.00 7.15 31.12
CA ILE A 742 14.08 6.68 32.17
C ILE A 742 14.18 7.52 33.45
N LEU A 743 14.89 8.65 33.43
CA LEU A 743 15.02 9.53 34.60
C LEU A 743 13.66 9.98 35.16
N PRO A 744 12.66 10.36 34.34
CA PRO A 744 11.31 10.66 34.83
C PRO A 744 10.55 9.42 35.33
N GLY A 745 10.88 8.25 34.80
CA GLY A 745 10.30 6.97 35.19
C GLY A 745 10.50 5.88 34.13
N ASN A 746 10.31 4.62 34.52
CA ASN A 746 10.45 3.49 33.60
C ASN A 746 9.35 3.44 32.51
N PHE A 747 8.20 4.06 32.75
CA PHE A 747 7.10 4.13 31.77
C PHE A 747 7.43 4.94 30.52
N GLU A 748 8.47 5.77 30.56
CA GLU A 748 8.90 6.65 29.47
C GLU A 748 9.20 5.93 28.15
N ARG A 749 9.51 4.64 28.19
CA ARG A 749 9.80 3.86 26.98
C ARG A 749 8.58 3.20 26.34
N HIS A 750 7.37 3.42 26.89
CA HIS A 750 6.18 2.60 26.60
C HIS A 750 4.94 3.40 26.17
N TRP A 751 5.11 4.62 25.70
CA TRP A 751 4.02 5.53 25.28
C TRP A 751 3.45 5.24 23.88
N GLY A 752 4.11 4.40 23.09
CA GLY A 752 3.75 4.13 21.70
C GLY A 752 2.36 3.52 21.55
N ILE A 753 1.61 3.99 20.55
CA ILE A 753 0.43 3.26 20.02
C ILE A 753 0.83 2.05 19.16
N PHE A 754 2.07 2.05 18.66
CA PHE A 754 2.79 0.92 18.11
C PHE A 754 4.01 0.58 18.98
N ASP A 755 4.48 -0.67 18.92
CA ASP A 755 5.73 -1.07 19.56
C ASP A 755 6.96 -0.51 18.81
N TYR A 756 8.16 -0.76 19.34
CA TYR A 756 9.43 -0.30 18.74
C TYR A 756 9.64 -0.78 17.29
N ALA A 757 8.97 -1.86 16.89
CA ALA A 757 9.02 -2.44 15.54
C ALA A 757 7.87 -1.95 14.65
N GLY A 758 7.05 -1.01 15.12
CA GLY A 758 5.92 -0.46 14.38
C GLY A 758 4.73 -1.40 14.29
N GLN A 759 4.59 -2.35 15.20
CA GLN A 759 3.43 -3.25 15.27
C GLN A 759 2.37 -2.71 16.24
N PRO A 760 1.07 -2.83 15.91
CA PRO A 760 0.00 -2.20 16.68
C PRO A 760 -0.14 -2.80 18.08
N LYS A 761 -0.24 -1.95 19.10
CA LYS A 761 -0.43 -2.38 20.50
C LYS A 761 -1.89 -2.53 20.90
N PHE A 762 -2.80 -1.96 20.11
CA PHE A 762 -4.22 -1.81 20.44
C PHE A 762 -5.13 -2.10 19.24
N ASN A 763 -6.35 -2.55 19.55
CA ASN A 763 -7.46 -2.50 18.60
C ASN A 763 -8.27 -1.24 18.91
N MET A 764 -8.20 -0.28 18.00
CA MET A 764 -8.95 0.96 17.99
C MET A 764 -8.81 1.63 16.62
N SER A 765 -9.81 2.41 16.23
CA SER A 765 -9.73 3.29 15.08
C SER A 765 -9.37 4.71 15.52
N LEU A 766 -8.36 5.30 14.89
CA LEU A 766 -7.99 6.70 15.10
C LEU A 766 -9.10 7.68 14.70
N ASN A 767 -10.10 7.23 13.93
CA ASN A 767 -11.26 8.03 13.57
C ASN A 767 -12.36 8.08 14.66
N GLY A 768 -12.17 7.38 15.78
CA GLY A 768 -13.12 7.35 16.91
C GLY A 768 -14.43 6.60 16.67
N LYS A 769 -14.59 5.87 15.55
CA LYS A 769 -15.86 5.20 15.17
C LYS A 769 -15.88 3.68 15.31
N ASP A 770 -14.71 3.04 15.18
CA ASP A 770 -14.61 1.57 15.25
C ASP A 770 -13.60 1.14 16.31
N GLU A 771 -14.09 0.68 17.45
CA GLU A 771 -13.26 0.23 18.57
C GLU A 771 -12.57 -1.12 18.35
N ASN A 772 -12.89 -1.84 17.26
CA ASN A 772 -12.34 -3.16 16.97
C ASN A 772 -11.43 -3.18 15.75
N LYS A 773 -11.23 -2.03 15.07
CA LYS A 773 -10.27 -1.90 13.98
C LYS A 773 -8.84 -2.10 14.50
N THR A 774 -8.07 -2.96 13.86
CA THR A 774 -6.62 -3.07 14.12
C THR A 774 -5.89 -2.02 13.29
N LEU A 775 -5.03 -1.24 13.94
CA LEU A 775 -4.14 -0.30 13.26
C LEU A 775 -3.19 -1.07 12.32
N ILE A 776 -2.83 -0.46 11.19
CA ILE A 776 -1.95 -1.08 10.21
C ILE A 776 -0.50 -0.82 10.65
N GLY A 777 0.21 -1.85 11.07
CA GLY A 777 1.63 -1.74 11.42
C GLY A 777 2.55 -1.59 10.21
N VAL A 778 3.84 -1.41 10.47
CA VAL A 778 4.89 -1.40 9.45
C VAL A 778 4.94 -2.75 8.73
N LYS A 779 4.98 -2.70 7.38
CA LYS A 779 5.11 -3.88 6.52
C LYS A 779 6.58 -4.25 6.31
N ASP A 780 6.83 -5.54 6.15
CA ASP A 780 8.15 -6.11 5.86
C ASP A 780 9.24 -5.69 6.87
N VAL A 781 8.93 -5.73 8.17
CA VAL A 781 9.92 -5.44 9.23
C VAL A 781 10.99 -6.53 9.21
N GLU A 782 12.24 -6.11 9.07
CA GLU A 782 13.39 -7.00 9.15
C GLU A 782 13.82 -7.13 10.61
N TYR A 783 13.59 -8.31 11.19
CA TYR A 783 14.07 -8.65 12.53
C TYR A 783 15.47 -9.27 12.46
N GLN A 784 16.24 -9.10 13.52
CA GLN A 784 17.48 -9.85 13.71
C GLN A 784 17.19 -11.37 13.83
N SER A 785 18.23 -12.20 13.84
CA SER A 785 18.05 -13.66 13.87
C SER A 785 17.29 -14.09 15.13
N LYS A 786 16.52 -15.18 15.04
CA LYS A 786 15.76 -15.75 16.17
C LYS A 786 16.66 -16.42 17.19
N LYS A 787 17.42 -15.59 17.91
CA LYS A 787 18.39 -15.96 18.92
C LYS A 787 18.19 -15.09 20.15
N TRP A 788 18.32 -15.69 21.31
CA TRP A 788 18.22 -14.99 22.59
C TRP A 788 19.47 -15.25 23.42
N CYS A 789 19.89 -14.25 24.19
CA CYS A 789 20.95 -14.42 25.16
C CYS A 789 20.36 -14.72 26.54
N VAL A 790 20.66 -15.88 27.12
CA VAL A 790 20.12 -16.29 28.42
C VAL A 790 21.22 -16.74 29.37
N LEU A 791 20.95 -16.69 30.66
CA LEU A 791 21.87 -17.16 31.68
C LEU A 791 22.06 -18.68 31.58
N LYS A 792 23.32 -19.17 31.63
CA LYS A 792 23.60 -20.61 31.63
C LYS A 792 23.11 -21.27 32.92
N ALA A 793 22.52 -22.47 32.78
CA ALA A 793 22.19 -23.31 33.93
C ALA A 793 23.47 -23.82 34.60
N GLN A 794 23.82 -23.28 35.77
CA GLN A 794 24.98 -23.70 36.55
C GLN A 794 24.57 -24.11 37.98
N LYS A 795 25.23 -25.15 38.52
CA LYS A 795 24.98 -25.66 39.89
C LYS A 795 25.36 -24.66 41.00
N SER A 796 26.22 -23.69 40.71
CA SER A 796 26.72 -22.67 41.64
C SER A 796 27.07 -21.40 40.85
N LEU A 797 26.14 -20.44 40.82
CA LEU A 797 26.34 -19.12 40.18
C LEU A 797 27.00 -18.16 41.17
N ASP A 798 28.03 -17.44 40.72
CA ASP A 798 28.62 -16.33 41.48
C ASP A 798 27.63 -15.16 41.51
N LYS A 799 27.06 -14.91 42.70
CA LYS A 799 26.02 -13.89 42.90
C LYS A 799 26.52 -12.47 42.62
N HIS A 800 27.81 -12.20 42.84
CA HIS A 800 28.40 -10.88 42.59
C HIS A 800 28.45 -10.59 41.10
N LYS A 801 29.03 -11.53 40.32
CA LYS A 801 29.12 -11.39 38.86
C LYS A 801 27.76 -11.36 38.18
N LEU A 802 26.78 -12.09 38.72
CA LEU A 802 25.40 -12.05 38.21
C LEU A 802 24.79 -10.67 38.37
N HIS A 803 24.96 -10.06 39.54
CA HIS A 803 24.45 -8.72 39.83
C HIS A 803 25.14 -7.65 38.97
N GLU A 804 26.46 -7.72 38.82
CA GLU A 804 27.23 -6.81 37.95
C GLU A 804 26.80 -6.92 36.48
N SER A 805 26.60 -8.14 35.97
CA SER A 805 26.17 -8.37 34.58
C SER A 805 24.76 -7.84 34.33
N LEU A 806 23.85 -8.02 35.29
CA LEU A 806 22.50 -7.47 35.24
C LEU A 806 22.53 -5.93 35.17
N LEU A 807 23.27 -5.27 36.05
CA LEU A 807 23.39 -3.81 36.07
C LEU A 807 23.98 -3.29 34.76
N TYR A 808 25.11 -3.85 34.32
CA TYR A 808 25.75 -3.45 33.07
C TYR A 808 24.81 -3.58 31.87
N ALA A 809 24.08 -4.69 31.78
CA ALA A 809 23.15 -4.89 30.67
C ALA A 809 22.01 -3.87 30.69
N CYS A 810 21.45 -3.56 31.87
CA CYS A 810 20.38 -2.58 32.00
C CYS A 810 20.84 -1.12 31.84
N ASP A 811 22.11 -0.81 32.11
CA ASP A 811 22.69 0.51 31.82
C ASP A 811 22.87 0.75 30.32
N ASN A 812 22.86 -0.31 29.50
CA ASN A 812 23.14 -0.26 28.06
C ASN A 812 21.98 -0.81 27.19
N ALA A 813 20.83 -1.13 27.79
CA ALA A 813 19.68 -1.71 27.09
C ALA A 813 18.37 -1.38 27.81
N ASP A 814 17.25 -1.92 27.30
CA ASP A 814 15.96 -1.72 27.94
C ASP A 814 15.61 -2.81 28.97
N CYS A 815 15.58 -2.40 30.24
CA CYS A 815 15.13 -3.19 31.38
C CYS A 815 13.94 -2.56 32.12
N SER A 816 13.32 -1.51 31.55
CA SER A 816 12.27 -0.73 32.21
C SER A 816 11.04 -1.55 32.59
N ALA A 817 10.78 -2.66 31.90
CA ALA A 817 9.71 -3.62 32.21
C ALA A 817 9.87 -4.33 33.59
N PHE A 818 10.99 -4.16 34.29
CA PHE A 818 11.19 -4.68 35.65
C PHE A 818 10.52 -3.84 36.74
N ALA A 819 10.13 -2.61 36.42
CA ALA A 819 9.46 -1.72 37.36
C ALA A 819 8.23 -2.39 37.98
N GLU A 820 7.86 -1.97 39.20
CA GLU A 820 6.65 -2.48 39.84
C GLU A 820 5.41 -2.25 38.96
N GLY A 821 4.61 -3.30 38.79
CA GLY A 821 3.47 -3.31 37.88
C GLY A 821 3.79 -3.54 36.40
N GLY A 822 5.08 -3.53 36.02
CA GLY A 822 5.51 -3.81 34.66
C GLY A 822 5.39 -5.28 34.26
N SER A 823 5.39 -5.55 32.96
CA SER A 823 5.12 -6.88 32.38
C SER A 823 6.10 -7.96 32.81
N CYS A 824 7.34 -7.58 33.17
CA CYS A 824 8.42 -8.46 33.59
C CYS A 824 8.78 -8.32 35.08
N SER A 825 7.97 -7.59 35.86
CA SER A 825 8.21 -7.35 37.30
C SER A 825 8.28 -8.64 38.12
N GLY A 826 7.44 -9.63 37.78
CA GLY A 826 7.32 -10.92 38.47
C GLY A 826 8.36 -11.98 38.12
N LEU A 827 9.36 -11.66 37.28
CA LEU A 827 10.44 -12.58 36.96
C LEU A 827 11.32 -12.90 38.19
N SER A 828 11.79 -14.14 38.28
CA SER A 828 12.81 -14.53 39.27
C SER A 828 14.15 -13.83 38.98
N SER A 829 15.04 -13.68 39.96
CA SER A 829 16.33 -12.99 39.73
C SER A 829 17.16 -13.58 38.57
N PRO A 830 17.26 -14.92 38.38
CA PRO A 830 17.92 -15.50 37.20
C PRO A 830 17.22 -15.17 35.88
N ASP A 831 15.89 -15.10 35.88
CA ASP A 831 15.11 -14.75 34.69
C ASP A 831 15.24 -13.26 34.34
N LYS A 832 15.22 -12.37 35.35
CA LYS A 832 15.52 -10.93 35.16
C LYS A 832 16.91 -10.73 34.58
N THR A 833 17.88 -11.51 35.06
CA THR A 833 19.23 -11.47 34.47
C THR A 833 19.16 -11.90 33.00
N SER A 834 18.57 -13.06 32.69
CA SER A 834 18.41 -13.49 31.29
C SER A 834 17.73 -12.43 30.41
N TYR A 835 16.69 -11.76 30.91
CA TYR A 835 16.01 -10.69 30.18
C TYR A 835 16.96 -9.53 29.87
N ALA A 836 17.68 -9.03 30.87
CA ALA A 836 18.62 -7.93 30.70
C ALA A 836 19.75 -8.28 29.72
N LEU A 837 20.33 -9.48 29.86
CA LEU A 837 21.38 -9.97 28.95
C LEU A 837 20.84 -10.07 27.52
N ASN A 838 19.61 -10.55 27.33
CA ASN A 838 18.97 -10.55 26.02
C ASN A 838 18.78 -9.13 25.49
N ALA A 839 18.21 -8.20 26.27
CA ALA A 839 17.99 -6.83 25.83
C ALA A 839 19.30 -6.19 25.32
N TYR A 840 20.39 -6.35 26.06
CA TYR A 840 21.73 -5.90 25.65
C TYR A 840 22.24 -6.60 24.39
N PHE A 841 22.11 -7.93 24.31
CA PHE A 841 22.51 -8.71 23.15
C PHE A 841 21.79 -8.25 21.88
N GLN A 842 20.49 -7.97 21.97
CA GLN A 842 19.70 -7.49 20.84
C GLN A 842 20.07 -6.06 20.44
N ALA A 843 20.23 -5.15 21.41
CA ALA A 843 20.70 -3.78 21.18
C ALA A 843 22.13 -3.76 20.58
N SER A 844 22.94 -4.77 20.89
CA SER A 844 24.31 -4.95 20.41
C SER A 844 24.43 -5.75 19.10
N ASN A 845 23.37 -5.76 18.27
CA ASN A 845 23.33 -6.42 16.96
C ASN A 845 23.64 -7.91 16.99
N GLN A 846 23.32 -8.59 18.09
CA GLN A 846 23.65 -10.00 18.30
C GLN A 846 25.14 -10.30 18.06
N SER A 847 26.02 -9.34 18.35
CA SER A 847 27.46 -9.52 18.16
C SER A 847 27.98 -10.68 19.01
N LYS A 848 28.96 -11.41 18.49
CA LYS A 848 29.46 -12.65 19.09
C LYS A 848 29.87 -12.51 20.57
N ASP A 849 30.40 -11.35 20.94
CA ASP A 849 30.88 -11.09 22.30
C ASP A 849 29.78 -10.52 23.23
N SER A 850 28.65 -10.10 22.67
CA SER A 850 27.54 -9.52 23.45
C SER A 850 26.68 -10.55 24.19
N CYS A 851 26.96 -11.85 24.05
CA CYS A 851 26.35 -12.93 24.84
C CYS A 851 27.36 -13.81 25.60
N ASP A 852 28.54 -13.28 25.95
CA ASP A 852 29.51 -14.02 26.77
C ASP A 852 29.34 -13.71 28.27
N PHE A 853 29.36 -12.43 28.65
CA PHE A 853 29.29 -11.95 30.04
C PHE A 853 30.24 -12.71 30.99
N GLY A 854 31.50 -12.88 30.57
CA GLY A 854 32.51 -13.62 31.34
C GLY A 854 32.18 -15.11 31.45
N GLY A 855 31.59 -15.68 30.39
CA GLY A 855 31.13 -17.07 30.31
C GLY A 855 29.81 -17.38 31.01
N LEU A 856 29.10 -16.39 31.58
CA LEU A 856 27.84 -16.58 32.31
C LEU A 856 26.63 -16.83 31.41
N ALA A 857 26.65 -16.32 30.18
CA ALA A 857 25.51 -16.37 29.26
C ALA A 857 25.75 -17.30 28.07
N THR A 858 24.67 -17.71 27.41
CA THR A 858 24.69 -18.50 26.17
C THR A 858 23.57 -18.07 25.24
N GLU A 859 23.84 -18.18 23.94
CA GLU A 859 22.80 -18.08 22.92
C GLU A 859 21.88 -19.31 22.96
N VAL A 860 20.59 -19.07 22.76
CA VAL A 860 19.56 -20.10 22.55
C VAL A 860 18.66 -19.72 21.39
N GLU A 861 18.06 -20.72 20.74
CA GLU A 861 17.12 -20.55 19.62
C GLU A 861 15.65 -20.79 20.03
N ILE A 862 15.42 -21.07 21.32
CA ILE A 862 14.09 -21.26 21.90
C ILE A 862 13.71 -19.98 22.65
N ASP A 863 12.56 -19.41 22.30
CA ASP A 863 12.02 -18.20 22.92
C ASP A 863 11.88 -18.38 24.45
N PRO A 864 12.62 -17.62 25.27
CA PRO A 864 12.59 -17.72 26.73
C PRO A 864 11.44 -16.91 27.37
N SER A 865 10.59 -16.26 26.59
CA SER A 865 9.45 -15.45 27.06
C SER A 865 8.52 -16.23 27.99
N LYS A 866 7.97 -15.55 29.01
CA LYS A 866 7.07 -16.15 30.01
C LYS A 866 5.81 -15.32 30.19
N GLY A 867 4.67 -15.89 29.81
CA GLY A 867 3.38 -15.20 29.90
C GLY A 867 3.37 -13.88 29.13
N TYR A 868 3.13 -12.78 29.86
CA TYR A 868 3.10 -11.41 29.34
C TYR A 868 4.50 -10.77 29.21
N CYS A 869 5.53 -11.32 29.86
CA CYS A 869 6.90 -10.84 29.71
C CYS A 869 7.53 -11.39 28.42
N LYS A 870 7.83 -10.49 27.47
CA LYS A 870 8.38 -10.83 26.15
C LYS A 870 9.86 -10.51 26.04
N PHE A 871 10.66 -11.52 25.71
CA PHE A 871 12.06 -11.35 25.35
C PHE A 871 12.12 -11.00 23.86
N ASN A 872 12.15 -9.71 23.59
CA ASN A 872 12.08 -9.18 22.23
C ASN A 872 13.30 -9.60 21.39
N ILE A 873 13.07 -9.77 20.09
CA ILE A 873 14.12 -9.79 19.06
C ILE A 873 14.08 -8.43 18.40
N GLN A 874 15.20 -7.73 18.42
CA GLN A 874 15.25 -6.37 17.92
C GLN A 874 15.25 -6.34 16.38
N ILE A 875 14.84 -5.21 15.80
CA ILE A 875 14.89 -5.00 14.36
C ILE A 875 16.34 -4.85 13.87
N VAL A 876 16.55 -5.07 12.57
CA VAL A 876 17.85 -4.80 11.94
C VAL A 876 18.10 -3.28 11.95
N PRO A 877 19.30 -2.82 12.35
CA PRO A 877 19.65 -1.40 12.31
C PRO A 877 19.45 -0.80 10.93
N TYR A 878 18.75 0.34 10.88
CA TYR A 878 18.75 1.19 9.70
C TYR A 878 20.10 1.91 9.55
N ASP A 879 20.77 1.74 8.41
CA ASP A 879 21.94 2.55 8.02
C ASP A 879 21.53 3.58 6.94
N PRO A 880 21.47 4.88 7.27
CA PRO A 880 21.14 5.94 6.33
C PRO A 880 22.12 6.04 5.14
N LYS A 881 23.36 5.57 5.28
CA LYS A 881 24.37 5.61 4.21
C LYS A 881 24.16 4.51 3.18
N ASP A 882 23.56 3.39 3.58
CA ASP A 882 23.29 2.25 2.72
C ASP A 882 22.02 2.44 1.86
N SER A 883 21.15 3.37 2.28
CA SER A 883 20.00 3.82 1.48
C SER A 883 20.44 4.68 0.30
N TRP A 884 21.45 5.56 0.46
CA TRP A 884 21.99 6.41 -0.61
C TRP A 884 22.81 5.63 -1.65
N THR A 885 23.47 4.53 -1.29
CA THR A 885 24.13 3.60 -2.23
C THR A 885 23.11 2.75 -2.98
N ARG A 886 21.99 2.35 -2.36
CA ARG A 886 20.82 1.75 -3.05
C ARG A 886 20.13 2.76 -3.98
N PHE A 887 19.99 4.03 -3.56
CA PHE A 887 19.45 5.12 -4.38
C PHE A 887 20.37 5.49 -5.55
N LYS A 888 21.70 5.52 -5.36
CA LYS A 888 22.67 5.77 -6.43
C LYS A 888 22.86 4.58 -7.38
N SER A 889 22.74 3.33 -6.92
CA SER A 889 22.81 2.17 -7.84
C SER A 889 21.62 2.14 -8.79
N TRP A 890 20.47 2.69 -8.37
CA TRP A 890 19.30 2.89 -9.22
C TRP A 890 19.53 3.91 -10.34
N PHE A 891 20.23 5.02 -10.08
CA PHE A 891 20.59 5.99 -11.13
C PHE A 891 21.85 5.60 -11.92
N SER A 892 22.81 4.91 -11.31
CA SER A 892 24.08 4.48 -11.92
C SER A 892 23.94 3.24 -12.82
N SER A 893 22.86 2.47 -12.72
CA SER A 893 22.62 1.30 -13.59
C SER A 893 21.77 1.63 -14.83
N SER A 894 21.34 2.89 -14.98
CA SER A 894 20.86 3.38 -16.27
C SER A 894 22.04 3.52 -17.25
N HIS A 895 22.26 2.48 -18.06
CA HIS A 895 23.07 2.58 -19.26
C HIS A 895 22.39 3.50 -20.28
N ILE A 896 22.47 4.81 -20.06
CA ILE A 896 22.46 5.79 -21.15
C ILE A 896 23.92 5.95 -21.59
N THR A 897 24.41 4.97 -22.35
CA THR A 897 25.64 5.16 -23.13
C THR A 897 25.26 5.69 -24.51
N ARG A 898 25.69 6.93 -24.78
CA ARG A 898 25.89 7.56 -26.10
C ARG A 898 24.71 7.62 -27.07
N ALA A 899 24.15 8.83 -27.21
CA ALA A 899 23.66 9.36 -28.48
C ALA A 899 24.33 10.73 -28.76
N PRO A 900 24.52 11.14 -30.03
CA PRO A 900 25.62 11.99 -30.48
C PRO A 900 25.40 13.51 -30.31
N PRO A 901 26.47 14.33 -30.32
CA PRO A 901 26.41 15.77 -30.13
C PRO A 901 26.21 16.52 -31.45
N VAL A 902 24.97 16.93 -31.78
CA VAL A 902 24.64 17.91 -32.85
C VAL A 902 23.23 18.46 -32.51
N ALA A 903 22.89 19.74 -32.39
CA ALA A 903 23.55 21.02 -32.60
C ALA A 903 22.95 22.05 -31.61
N PHE A 904 23.82 22.76 -30.89
CA PHE A 904 23.54 24.08 -30.35
C PHE A 904 24.07 25.09 -31.36
N THR A 905 23.20 25.71 -32.17
CA THR A 905 23.51 26.97 -32.87
C THR A 905 22.23 27.70 -33.27
N SER A 906 22.08 28.90 -32.70
CA SER A 906 21.62 30.14 -33.37
C SER A 906 20.12 30.42 -33.52
N LEU A 907 19.57 31.23 -32.61
CA LEU A 907 18.99 32.58 -32.85
C LEU A 907 18.48 33.13 -31.48
N ALA A 908 19.23 33.90 -30.67
CA ALA A 908 19.71 35.28 -30.85
C ALA A 908 18.54 36.29 -31.00
N LEU A 909 18.43 37.45 -30.33
CA LEU A 909 19.41 38.34 -29.68
C LEU A 909 18.67 39.50 -28.94
N LEU A 910 19.39 40.20 -28.05
CA LEU A 910 19.21 41.57 -27.49
C LEU A 910 18.21 41.74 -26.33
N ALA A 911 18.55 42.33 -25.18
CA ALA A 911 19.55 43.38 -24.87
C ALA A 911 20.10 43.17 -23.43
N MET A 912 21.42 43.00 -23.28
CA MET A 912 22.41 44.00 -22.85
C MET A 912 22.35 44.41 -21.36
N VAL A 913 23.29 43.92 -20.56
CA VAL A 913 24.57 44.59 -20.16
C VAL A 913 24.40 45.45 -18.92
N SER A 914 25.01 45.02 -17.81
CA SER A 914 25.97 45.78 -16.98
C SER A 914 26.37 44.90 -15.80
N LEU A 915 27.57 44.30 -15.81
CA LEU A 915 28.82 44.84 -15.26
C LEU A 915 28.80 44.87 -13.72
N PHE A 916 29.77 44.37 -12.94
CA PHE A 916 31.07 43.72 -13.14
C PHE A 916 31.63 43.45 -11.71
N PHE A 917 32.55 42.50 -11.58
CA PHE A 917 33.55 42.32 -10.50
C PHE A 917 33.19 41.67 -9.14
N PHE A 918 33.93 40.58 -8.90
CA PHE A 918 34.19 39.74 -7.72
C PHE A 918 33.18 38.67 -7.33
#